data_AF-A0A1G1PNH5-F1
#
_entry.id   AF-A0A1G1PNH5-F1
#
_cell.length_a   1.000
_cell.length_b   1.000
_cell.length_c   1.000
_cell.angle_alpha   90.00
_cell.angle_beta   90.00
_cell.angle_gamma   90.00
#
_symmetry.space_group_name_H-M   'P 1'
#
loop_
_entity.id
_entity.type
_entity.pdbx_description
1 polymer ?
#
loop_
_entity_poly.entity_id
_entity_poly.type
_entity_poly.pdbx_seq_one_letter_code
_entity_poly.pdbx_strand_id
1 'polypeptide(L)'
;MTLLEKELKEIIKGDVLFDDVTRHIYSFGASIYKIKPKGVVIPRDKGDVVELVKYAFGHNIPLTARGACTSLAGQAVGNGIIIDFTKYMNKVFSYKGGDTVAVQPGIVYGELNKLLAAYGKFFPPDPSSGDYCTIGGMIANNSGGPHSVKYGTAADWILELEAVLANGDLVRVAPDTKIKDISQPLLELFRDNEEIIRKSAPKVMRSASGYNIYDILKGDSVDLVKLMVGSEGTLAVITEAKLKLAVLPRFRASLLLFLKDVSSIADIAAELRGFSSSAIEFMDETFIGLALEAEPKLGDLLQKGAKGVFLVELEENDTLSLDQKIDAVKGRLLDERKLISGMNVAKAEDEQDRIWGVRRAAVPIMNRVKGRRRPIPFIEDAIVPPENLDEFIIGAYALFEKYGVEACVYGHAGDGNMHIRPLMDMKDKADLAKIDNIADDFYRMVISLGGSTTAEHGDGILRVPYLKKQFGPLYDIFVRIKDIFDPKGILNPGKKIGKDERIAHDLVYDADIKYVNTKTIFDSEKIREEIERCHACGLCRTVCPINVNLPQELASPRAKAAILKAIITGELDKKLLRDPSIKEILDLCINCKSCRVECPTGADVSGLCVLSKEIYVKEWGVPLSQALLENMRFLGSASAEAAYLVDLFMCSALFRHLMQLFLGVDKRRALPKPSVPPFEKRKLSGKSGRRKAAYFYGCYVNFFNAEGEGAAMLKVLEKNDVEVILPNQRCCGIPSISSGNVD
;
A
#
# COMPACT_ATOMS: atom_id res chain seq x y z
N MET A 1 16.89 23.54 -15.53
CA MET A 1 15.53 23.24 -16.01
C MET A 1 15.63 22.74 -17.44
N THR A 2 15.06 21.58 -17.76
CA THR A 2 15.07 21.07 -19.14
C THR A 2 14.01 21.81 -19.98
N LEU A 3 14.11 21.77 -21.33
CA LEU A 3 13.08 22.35 -22.21
C LEU A 3 11.71 21.71 -21.94
N LEU A 4 11.67 20.38 -21.88
CA LEU A 4 10.49 19.59 -21.54
C LEU A 4 9.83 20.03 -20.22
N GLU A 5 10.62 20.24 -19.17
CA GLU A 5 10.11 20.71 -17.87
C GLU A 5 9.48 22.10 -17.98
N LYS A 6 10.09 23.00 -18.77
CA LYS A 6 9.59 24.36 -18.96
C LYS A 6 8.24 24.35 -19.68
N GLU A 7 8.14 23.62 -20.80
CA GLU A 7 6.94 23.53 -21.62
C GLU A 7 5.78 22.92 -20.84
N LEU A 8 6.03 21.86 -20.06
CA LEU A 8 5.00 21.27 -19.20
C LEU A 8 4.52 22.23 -18.11
N LYS A 9 5.41 23.02 -17.50
CA LYS A 9 5.03 24.04 -16.49
C LYS A 9 4.15 25.15 -17.05
N GLU A 10 4.16 25.38 -18.37
CA GLU A 10 3.31 26.39 -19.02
C GLU A 10 1.88 25.88 -19.28
N ILE A 11 1.70 24.57 -19.47
CA ILE A 11 0.40 23.97 -19.84
C ILE A 11 -0.29 23.21 -18.70
N ILE A 12 0.44 22.80 -17.66
CA ILE A 12 -0.08 22.03 -16.52
C ILE A 12 -0.30 22.94 -15.31
N LYS A 13 -1.50 22.88 -14.72
CA LYS A 13 -1.85 23.63 -13.50
C LYS A 13 -1.34 22.96 -12.22
N GLY A 14 -1.20 21.64 -12.24
CA GLY A 14 -0.66 20.81 -11.18
C GLY A 14 0.85 20.95 -11.00
N ASP A 15 1.46 20.01 -10.28
CA ASP A 15 2.90 20.05 -10.03
C ASP A 15 3.67 19.34 -11.17
N VAL A 16 4.77 19.96 -11.63
CA VAL A 16 5.68 19.41 -12.64
C VAL A 16 7.09 19.32 -12.03
N LEU A 17 7.56 18.10 -11.79
CA LEU A 17 8.74 17.80 -10.98
C LEU A 17 9.77 16.98 -11.77
N PHE A 18 10.95 17.55 -11.99
CA PHE A 18 12.03 16.96 -12.79
C PHE A 18 13.38 16.89 -12.05
N ASP A 19 13.41 17.29 -10.77
CA ASP A 19 14.61 17.19 -9.95
C ASP A 19 14.97 15.71 -9.68
N ASP A 20 16.27 15.46 -9.44
CA ASP A 20 16.77 14.10 -9.28
C ASP A 20 16.24 13.38 -8.05
N VAL A 21 15.94 14.13 -6.97
CA VAL A 21 15.40 13.58 -5.72
C VAL A 21 14.00 13.02 -5.99
N THR A 22 13.10 13.82 -6.57
CA THR A 22 11.76 13.39 -6.94
C THR A 22 11.80 12.23 -7.91
N ARG A 23 12.60 12.32 -8.98
CA ARG A 23 12.72 11.22 -9.96
C ARG A 23 13.19 9.92 -9.30
N HIS A 24 14.09 9.97 -8.32
CA HIS A 24 14.49 8.77 -7.59
C HIS A 24 13.35 8.21 -6.72
N ILE A 25 12.64 9.04 -5.97
CA ILE A 25 11.50 8.62 -5.13
C ILE A 25 10.44 7.89 -5.97
N TYR A 26 10.20 8.38 -7.18
CA TYR A 26 9.23 7.79 -8.10
C TYR A 26 9.78 6.65 -8.96
N SER A 27 11.06 6.29 -8.82
CA SER A 27 11.67 5.23 -9.65
C SER A 27 11.30 3.81 -9.25
N PHE A 28 10.78 3.60 -8.04
CA PHE A 28 10.37 2.27 -7.56
C PHE A 28 9.15 2.36 -6.64
N GLY A 29 8.64 1.19 -6.27
CA GLY A 29 7.49 0.99 -5.38
C GLY A 29 7.58 -0.34 -4.67
N ALA A 30 6.44 -1.01 -4.48
CA ALA A 30 6.37 -2.30 -3.80
C ALA A 30 6.95 -3.49 -4.61
N SER A 31 7.13 -3.34 -5.92
CA SER A 31 7.70 -4.37 -6.79
C SER A 31 9.22 -4.49 -6.65
N ILE A 32 9.78 -5.51 -7.30
CA ILE A 32 11.23 -5.71 -7.38
C ILE A 32 11.93 -4.78 -8.38
N TYR A 33 11.18 -3.98 -9.14
CA TYR A 33 11.70 -3.18 -10.27
C TYR A 33 11.96 -1.72 -9.90
N LYS A 34 12.97 -1.15 -10.53
CA LYS A 34 13.38 0.24 -10.42
C LYS A 34 13.70 0.83 -11.79
N ILE A 35 12.90 1.80 -12.21
CA ILE A 35 13.07 2.51 -13.49
C ILE A 35 12.96 4.00 -13.22
N LYS A 36 14.05 4.74 -13.47
CA LYS A 36 14.07 6.20 -13.24
C LYS A 36 13.24 6.93 -14.32
N PRO A 37 12.19 7.69 -13.95
CA PRO A 37 11.41 8.47 -14.91
C PRO A 37 12.18 9.69 -15.43
N LYS A 38 11.71 10.26 -16.54
CA LYS A 38 12.11 11.58 -17.03
C LYS A 38 11.63 12.69 -16.10
N GLY A 39 10.40 12.58 -15.60
CA GLY A 39 9.78 13.53 -14.68
C GLY A 39 8.47 13.01 -14.13
N VAL A 40 7.86 13.78 -13.23
CA VAL A 40 6.60 13.46 -12.57
C VAL A 40 5.64 14.63 -12.73
N VAL A 41 4.40 14.33 -13.09
CA VAL A 41 3.30 15.29 -13.11
C VAL A 41 2.24 14.86 -12.10
N ILE A 42 1.81 15.81 -11.27
CA ILE A 42 0.73 15.62 -10.30
C ILE A 42 -0.46 16.46 -10.76
N PRO A 43 -1.37 15.92 -11.61
CA PRO A 43 -2.42 16.70 -12.25
C PRO A 43 -3.40 17.25 -11.22
N ARG A 44 -3.82 18.51 -11.41
CA ARG A 44 -4.81 19.18 -10.56
C ARG A 44 -6.24 18.70 -10.84
N ASP A 45 -6.52 18.47 -12.12
CA ASP A 45 -7.82 18.08 -12.65
C ASP A 45 -7.66 17.29 -13.96
N LYS A 46 -8.78 16.84 -14.55
CA LYS A 46 -8.77 16.08 -15.80
C LYS A 46 -8.26 16.88 -17.00
N GLY A 47 -8.32 18.21 -16.96
CA GLY A 47 -7.77 19.07 -18.00
C GLY A 47 -6.25 18.94 -18.08
N ASP A 48 -5.56 18.93 -16.94
CA ASP A 48 -4.11 18.66 -16.89
C ASP A 48 -3.77 17.30 -17.50
N VAL A 49 -4.59 16.27 -17.26
CA VAL A 49 -4.38 14.93 -17.83
C VAL A 49 -4.52 14.97 -19.35
N VAL A 50 -5.56 15.63 -19.87
CA VAL A 50 -5.78 15.79 -21.32
C VAL A 50 -4.59 16.51 -21.99
N GLU A 51 -4.16 17.64 -21.44
CA GLU A 51 -3.03 18.41 -21.99
C GLU A 51 -1.72 17.61 -21.93
N LEU A 52 -1.47 16.89 -20.83
CA LEU A 52 -0.30 16.03 -20.70
C LEU A 52 -0.29 14.90 -21.74
N VAL A 53 -1.43 14.22 -21.94
CA VAL A 53 -1.52 13.11 -22.90
C VAL A 53 -1.34 13.61 -24.33
N LYS A 54 -1.97 14.72 -24.72
CA LYS A 54 -1.76 15.35 -26.03
C LYS A 54 -0.30 15.71 -26.26
N TYR A 55 0.31 16.35 -25.27
CA TYR A 55 1.71 16.75 -25.32
C TYR A 55 2.63 15.52 -25.50
N ALA A 56 2.41 14.49 -24.69
CA ALA A 56 3.17 13.25 -24.73
C ALA A 56 3.01 12.50 -26.06
N PHE A 57 1.79 12.45 -26.60
CA PHE A 57 1.50 11.86 -27.89
C PHE A 57 2.17 12.61 -29.04
N GLY A 58 2.18 13.95 -29.00
CA GLY A 58 2.90 14.78 -29.97
C GLY A 58 4.41 14.55 -29.98
N HIS A 59 5.00 14.26 -28.81
CA HIS A 59 6.45 14.13 -28.62
C HIS A 59 6.95 12.69 -28.45
N ASN A 60 6.07 11.68 -28.59
CA ASN A 60 6.37 10.27 -28.35
C ASN A 60 7.00 10.01 -26.97
N ILE A 61 6.44 10.64 -25.93
CA ILE A 61 6.91 10.49 -24.54
C ILE A 61 6.04 9.45 -23.84
N PRO A 62 6.63 8.37 -23.28
CA PRO A 62 5.86 7.41 -22.50
C PRO A 62 5.22 8.03 -21.25
N LEU A 63 4.03 7.55 -20.91
CA LEU A 63 3.26 7.93 -19.73
C LEU A 63 2.97 6.70 -18.87
N THR A 64 3.16 6.81 -17.56
CA THR A 64 2.78 5.77 -16.59
C THR A 64 1.87 6.39 -15.54
N ALA A 65 0.59 6.01 -15.57
CA ALA A 65 -0.36 6.40 -14.52
C ALA A 65 -0.03 5.69 -13.21
N ARG A 66 -0.06 6.43 -12.10
CA ARG A 66 0.34 5.95 -10.78
C ARG A 66 -0.65 6.39 -9.70
N GLY A 67 -1.13 5.40 -8.95
CA GLY A 67 -1.82 5.59 -7.67
C GLY A 67 -0.84 5.56 -6.50
N ALA A 68 -1.16 4.80 -5.45
CA ALA A 68 -0.28 4.66 -4.29
C ALA A 68 1.01 3.84 -4.55
N CYS A 69 1.16 3.21 -5.72
CA CYS A 69 2.30 2.38 -6.12
C CYS A 69 2.52 1.16 -5.22
N THR A 70 1.41 0.49 -4.86
CA THR A 70 1.37 -0.74 -4.04
C THR A 70 1.53 -2.03 -4.86
N SER A 71 1.55 -1.91 -6.19
CA SER A 71 1.57 -3.03 -7.13
C SER A 71 2.90 -3.78 -7.12
N LEU A 72 2.87 -5.11 -7.22
CA LEU A 72 4.05 -5.97 -7.06
C LEU A 72 4.75 -6.35 -8.37
N ALA A 73 4.12 -6.13 -9.52
CA ALA A 73 4.63 -6.58 -10.82
C ALA A 73 5.31 -5.48 -11.66
N GLY A 74 5.49 -4.26 -11.13
CA GLY A 74 6.17 -3.17 -11.82
C GLY A 74 5.29 -2.32 -12.74
N GLN A 75 3.97 -2.32 -12.53
CA GLN A 75 3.02 -1.58 -13.35
C GLN A 75 3.18 -0.05 -13.26
N ALA A 76 3.50 0.43 -12.06
CA ALA A 76 3.49 1.85 -11.71
C ALA A 76 4.87 2.53 -11.82
N VAL A 77 5.82 1.90 -12.53
CA VAL A 77 7.17 2.44 -12.80
C VAL A 77 7.43 2.50 -14.30
N GLY A 78 8.12 3.56 -14.76
CA GLY A 78 8.35 3.78 -16.18
C GLY A 78 9.45 4.82 -16.44
N ASN A 79 10.05 4.75 -17.62
CA ASN A 79 11.16 5.62 -18.03
C ASN A 79 10.69 6.97 -18.61
N GLY A 80 9.39 7.17 -18.76
CA GLY A 80 8.77 8.40 -19.28
C GLY A 80 8.34 9.37 -18.18
N ILE A 81 7.15 9.95 -18.31
CA ILE A 81 6.54 10.80 -17.29
C ILE A 81 5.58 9.95 -16.45
N ILE A 82 5.74 10.01 -15.13
CA ILE A 82 4.79 9.41 -14.20
C ILE A 82 3.67 10.41 -13.89
N ILE A 83 2.42 9.96 -13.92
CA ILE A 83 1.23 10.76 -13.59
C ILE A 83 0.71 10.30 -12.22
N ASP A 84 0.88 11.11 -11.17
CA ASP A 84 0.48 10.78 -9.79
C ASP A 84 -0.87 11.41 -9.43
N PHE A 85 -1.90 10.57 -9.24
CA PHE A 85 -3.26 11.03 -8.93
C PHE A 85 -3.53 11.29 -7.46
N THR A 86 -2.58 11.00 -6.57
CA THR A 86 -2.86 10.84 -5.14
C THR A 86 -2.97 12.15 -4.34
N LYS A 87 -2.50 13.27 -4.89
CA LYS A 87 -2.50 14.57 -4.20
C LYS A 87 -3.77 15.39 -4.42
N TYR A 88 -4.22 15.49 -5.67
CA TYR A 88 -5.31 16.42 -6.06
C TYR A 88 -6.56 15.72 -6.60
N MET A 89 -6.41 14.60 -7.30
CA MET A 89 -7.50 13.87 -7.96
C MET A 89 -7.94 12.66 -7.13
N ASN A 90 -8.31 12.90 -5.87
CA ASN A 90 -8.62 11.88 -4.87
C ASN A 90 -10.02 12.07 -4.22
N LYS A 91 -10.97 12.68 -4.92
CA LYS A 91 -12.29 13.00 -4.36
C LYS A 91 -13.33 11.92 -4.60
N VAL A 92 -14.25 11.80 -3.65
CA VAL A 92 -15.56 11.15 -3.81
C VAL A 92 -16.56 12.22 -4.23
N PHE A 93 -17.23 12.06 -5.36
CA PHE A 93 -18.32 12.97 -5.75
C PHE A 93 -19.53 12.73 -4.84
N SER A 94 -20.31 13.78 -4.56
CA SER A 94 -21.31 13.77 -3.48
C SER A 94 -22.18 12.50 -3.47
N TYR A 95 -22.11 11.73 -2.39
CA TYR A 95 -22.88 10.50 -2.19
C TYR A 95 -24.00 10.73 -1.17
N LYS A 96 -25.22 10.28 -1.50
CA LYS A 96 -26.44 10.50 -0.69
C LYS A 96 -27.22 9.19 -0.47
N GLY A 97 -26.52 8.07 -0.29
CA GLY A 97 -27.15 6.79 0.08
C GLY A 97 -27.82 5.99 -1.06
N GLY A 98 -27.25 6.02 -2.27
CA GLY A 98 -27.72 5.20 -3.40
C GLY A 98 -26.93 3.90 -3.61
N ASP A 99 -27.20 3.16 -4.68
CA ASP A 99 -26.46 1.93 -5.02
C ASP A 99 -25.20 2.17 -5.87
N THR A 100 -24.86 3.43 -6.13
CA THR A 100 -23.69 3.80 -6.92
C THR A 100 -22.99 5.02 -6.34
N VAL A 101 -21.70 5.15 -6.63
CA VAL A 101 -20.88 6.31 -6.26
C VAL A 101 -19.88 6.62 -7.37
N ALA A 102 -19.66 7.90 -7.66
CA ALA A 102 -18.61 8.34 -8.58
C ALA A 102 -17.39 8.80 -7.79
N VAL A 103 -16.20 8.43 -8.25
CA VAL A 103 -14.93 8.73 -7.58
C VAL A 103 -13.83 9.09 -8.57
N GLN A 104 -12.85 9.88 -8.10
CA GLN A 104 -11.60 10.12 -8.82
C GLN A 104 -10.57 9.01 -8.52
N PRO A 105 -9.62 8.72 -9.42
CA PRO A 105 -8.74 7.56 -9.33
C PRO A 105 -7.82 7.55 -8.11
N GLY A 106 -7.49 8.72 -7.55
CA GLY A 106 -6.57 8.84 -6.42
C GLY A 106 -7.19 8.58 -5.04
N ILE A 107 -8.51 8.36 -4.92
CA ILE A 107 -9.13 8.07 -3.62
C ILE A 107 -8.63 6.73 -3.08
N VAL A 108 -8.33 6.68 -1.79
CA VAL A 108 -7.92 5.44 -1.11
C VAL A 108 -9.15 4.57 -0.85
N TYR A 109 -9.05 3.26 -1.11
CA TYR A 109 -10.16 2.32 -0.93
C TYR A 109 -10.71 2.32 0.51
N GLY A 110 -9.83 2.23 1.51
CA GLY A 110 -10.24 2.29 2.92
C GLY A 110 -10.97 3.57 3.30
N GLU A 111 -10.57 4.72 2.74
CA GLU A 111 -11.27 6.00 2.95
C GLU A 111 -12.66 6.02 2.32
N LEU A 112 -12.78 5.49 1.09
CA LEU A 112 -14.06 5.35 0.42
C LEU A 112 -15.02 4.45 1.22
N ASN A 113 -14.58 3.25 1.60
CA ASN A 113 -15.46 2.31 2.31
C ASN A 113 -15.80 2.78 3.72
N LYS A 114 -14.91 3.51 4.41
CA LYS A 114 -15.25 4.19 5.67
C LYS A 114 -16.39 5.20 5.49
N LEU A 115 -16.41 5.94 4.39
CA LEU A 115 -17.51 6.87 4.07
C LEU A 115 -18.80 6.12 3.76
N LEU A 116 -18.73 5.06 2.94
CA LEU A 116 -19.89 4.28 2.52
C LEU A 116 -20.54 3.48 3.66
N ALA A 117 -19.75 3.02 4.63
CA ALA A 117 -20.23 2.24 5.77
C ALA A 117 -21.27 3.00 6.61
N ALA A 118 -21.18 4.34 6.68
CA ALA A 118 -22.18 5.19 7.34
C ALA A 118 -23.60 5.08 6.71
N TYR A 119 -23.68 4.56 5.49
CA TYR A 119 -24.93 4.32 4.75
C TYR A 119 -25.28 2.82 4.64
N GLY A 120 -24.58 1.93 5.34
CA GLY A 120 -24.80 0.49 5.24
C GLY A 120 -24.35 -0.11 3.90
N LYS A 121 -23.40 0.54 3.21
CA LYS A 121 -22.91 0.15 1.87
C LYS A 121 -21.40 0.00 1.85
N PHE A 122 -20.89 -0.72 0.86
CA PHE A 122 -19.46 -0.82 0.57
C PHE A 122 -19.20 -1.14 -0.90
N PHE A 123 -17.99 -0.81 -1.37
CA PHE A 123 -17.41 -1.30 -2.62
C PHE A 123 -16.69 -2.62 -2.35
N PRO A 124 -17.11 -3.76 -2.92
CA PRO A 124 -16.69 -5.08 -2.43
C PRO A 124 -15.27 -5.57 -2.68
N PRO A 125 -14.63 -5.31 -3.84
CA PRO A 125 -13.28 -5.81 -4.07
C PRO A 125 -12.32 -5.33 -2.97
N ASP A 126 -11.68 -6.24 -2.25
CA ASP A 126 -11.00 -5.96 -0.99
C ASP A 126 -9.52 -6.42 -0.99
N PRO A 127 -8.66 -5.81 -1.83
CA PRO A 127 -7.27 -6.22 -1.92
C PRO A 127 -6.56 -6.05 -0.57
N SER A 128 -5.51 -6.84 -0.32
CA SER A 128 -4.72 -6.79 0.92
C SER A 128 -4.09 -5.41 1.22
N SER A 129 -3.97 -4.55 0.20
CA SER A 129 -3.51 -3.16 0.33
C SER A 129 -4.64 -2.15 0.48
N GLY A 130 -5.89 -2.57 0.69
CA GLY A 130 -7.10 -1.74 0.73
C GLY A 130 -7.00 -0.48 1.58
N ASP A 131 -6.33 -0.55 2.72
CA ASP A 131 -6.16 0.60 3.62
C ASP A 131 -5.27 1.72 3.05
N TYR A 132 -4.60 1.49 1.91
CA TYR A 132 -3.66 2.44 1.32
C TYR A 132 -3.54 2.37 -0.21
N CYS A 133 -4.19 1.43 -0.89
CA CYS A 133 -4.29 1.41 -2.35
C CYS A 133 -5.39 2.37 -2.83
N THR A 134 -5.25 2.80 -4.09
CA THR A 134 -6.18 3.75 -4.70
C THR A 134 -7.13 3.05 -5.65
N ILE A 135 -8.37 3.54 -5.78
CA ILE A 135 -9.38 2.96 -6.69
C ILE A 135 -8.89 2.90 -8.14
N GLY A 136 -8.18 3.91 -8.64
CA GLY A 136 -7.63 3.88 -10.00
C GLY A 136 -6.63 2.74 -10.22
N GLY A 137 -5.84 2.41 -9.19
CA GLY A 137 -4.94 1.25 -9.21
C GLY A 137 -5.69 -0.07 -9.18
N MET A 138 -6.76 -0.15 -8.40
CA MET A 138 -7.62 -1.35 -8.36
C MET A 138 -8.30 -1.62 -9.71
N ILE A 139 -8.79 -0.57 -10.36
CA ILE A 139 -9.37 -0.67 -11.71
C ILE A 139 -8.28 -1.10 -12.71
N ALA A 140 -7.11 -0.47 -12.67
CA ALA A 140 -6.01 -0.79 -13.57
C ALA A 140 -5.52 -2.25 -13.45
N ASN A 141 -5.59 -2.85 -12.25
CA ASN A 141 -5.16 -4.22 -11.99
C ASN A 141 -6.30 -5.26 -12.06
N ASN A 142 -7.55 -4.84 -12.23
CA ASN A 142 -8.73 -5.69 -11.99
C ASN A 142 -8.67 -6.40 -10.62
N SER A 143 -8.36 -5.63 -9.57
CA SER A 143 -8.10 -6.20 -8.24
C SER A 143 -9.28 -7.00 -7.68
N GLY A 144 -8.94 -8.06 -6.94
CA GLY A 144 -9.85 -8.86 -6.14
C GLY A 144 -9.61 -8.67 -4.66
N GLY A 145 -9.27 -9.75 -3.97
CA GLY A 145 -9.18 -9.89 -2.52
C GLY A 145 -9.73 -11.23 -2.02
N PRO A 146 -9.67 -11.48 -0.70
CA PRO A 146 -10.22 -12.68 -0.06
C PRO A 146 -11.68 -12.96 -0.38
N HIS A 147 -12.48 -11.91 -0.58
CA HIS A 147 -13.92 -12.06 -0.79
C HIS A 147 -14.32 -12.17 -2.27
N SER A 148 -13.35 -12.31 -3.17
CA SER A 148 -13.59 -12.51 -4.61
C SER A 148 -14.43 -13.75 -4.90
N VAL A 149 -14.32 -14.80 -4.08
CA VAL A 149 -15.09 -16.05 -4.24
C VAL A 149 -16.60 -15.80 -4.21
N LYS A 150 -17.05 -14.75 -3.51
CA LYS A 150 -18.45 -14.32 -3.44
C LYS A 150 -18.74 -13.09 -4.30
N TYR A 151 -17.89 -12.08 -4.26
CA TYR A 151 -18.17 -10.78 -4.85
C TYR A 151 -17.50 -10.54 -6.21
N GLY A 152 -16.59 -11.39 -6.65
CA GLY A 152 -15.85 -11.19 -7.91
C GLY A 152 -14.76 -10.14 -7.80
N THR A 153 -14.44 -9.52 -8.94
CA THR A 153 -13.30 -8.60 -9.12
C THR A 153 -13.77 -7.16 -9.38
N ALA A 154 -12.85 -6.20 -9.45
CA ALA A 154 -13.18 -4.82 -9.79
C ALA A 154 -14.08 -4.69 -11.03
N ALA A 155 -13.83 -5.47 -12.10
CA ALA A 155 -14.60 -5.44 -13.34
C ALA A 155 -16.11 -5.69 -13.14
N ASP A 156 -16.51 -6.44 -12.10
CA ASP A 156 -17.90 -6.75 -11.80
C ASP A 156 -18.66 -5.57 -11.15
N TRP A 157 -17.91 -4.58 -10.66
CA TRP A 157 -18.43 -3.46 -9.87
C TRP A 157 -18.20 -2.08 -10.52
N ILE A 158 -17.57 -2.01 -11.69
CA ILE A 158 -17.44 -0.76 -12.46
C ILE A 158 -18.58 -0.66 -13.47
N LEU A 159 -19.33 0.45 -13.42
CA LEU A 159 -20.44 0.73 -14.34
C LEU A 159 -20.02 1.63 -15.51
N GLU A 160 -19.26 2.68 -15.20
CA GLU A 160 -18.81 3.67 -16.17
C GLU A 160 -17.39 4.15 -15.83
N LEU A 161 -16.62 4.49 -16.86
CA LEU A 161 -15.31 5.13 -16.72
C LEU A 161 -15.27 6.42 -17.53
N GLU A 162 -14.65 7.47 -16.97
CA GLU A 162 -14.14 8.59 -17.74
C GLU A 162 -12.63 8.39 -17.91
N ALA A 163 -12.15 8.46 -19.15
CA ALA A 163 -10.75 8.21 -19.46
C ALA A 163 -10.25 9.09 -20.61
N VAL A 164 -8.94 9.35 -20.61
CA VAL A 164 -8.22 10.03 -21.69
C VAL A 164 -7.52 9.00 -22.55
N LEU A 165 -7.87 8.95 -23.83
CA LEU A 165 -7.27 8.06 -24.83
C LEU A 165 -5.88 8.55 -25.26
N ALA A 166 -5.08 7.71 -25.93
CA ALA A 166 -3.71 8.08 -26.31
C ALA A 166 -3.63 9.34 -27.20
N ASN A 167 -4.66 9.61 -28.02
CA ASN A 167 -4.76 10.80 -28.84
C ASN A 167 -5.14 12.08 -28.05
N GLY A 168 -5.45 11.96 -26.76
CA GLY A 168 -5.87 13.04 -25.88
C GLY A 168 -7.38 13.29 -25.81
N ASP A 169 -8.20 12.47 -26.46
CA ASP A 169 -9.65 12.58 -26.37
C ASP A 169 -10.15 12.13 -24.99
N LEU A 170 -10.99 12.95 -24.37
CA LEU A 170 -11.70 12.62 -23.13
C LEU A 170 -13.00 11.89 -23.49
N VAL A 171 -13.12 10.65 -23.07
CA VAL A 171 -14.31 9.81 -23.32
C VAL A 171 -14.95 9.38 -22.00
N ARG A 172 -16.27 9.21 -22.02
CA ARG A 172 -17.01 8.51 -20.98
C ARG A 172 -17.57 7.24 -21.57
N VAL A 173 -17.22 6.10 -21.00
CA VAL A 173 -17.59 4.77 -21.49
C VAL A 173 -18.47 4.04 -20.50
N ALA A 174 -19.49 3.39 -21.05
CA ALA A 174 -20.35 2.38 -20.47
C ALA A 174 -20.34 1.15 -21.42
N PRO A 175 -20.88 -0.01 -21.03
CA PRO A 175 -20.79 -1.25 -21.82
C PRO A 175 -21.20 -1.14 -23.29
N ASP A 176 -22.17 -0.29 -23.64
CA ASP A 176 -22.66 -0.14 -25.02
C ASP A 176 -22.13 1.12 -25.74
N THR A 177 -21.12 1.78 -25.18
CA THR A 177 -20.57 3.02 -25.74
C THR A 177 -19.77 2.75 -27.01
N LYS A 178 -20.02 3.58 -28.04
CA LYS A 178 -19.23 3.57 -29.27
C LYS A 178 -18.27 4.76 -29.30
N ILE A 179 -16.98 4.49 -29.42
CA ILE A 179 -15.94 5.49 -29.63
C ILE A 179 -15.53 5.44 -31.11
N LYS A 180 -15.50 6.62 -31.72
CA LYS A 180 -15.04 6.79 -33.10
C LYS A 180 -13.62 6.23 -33.25
N ASP A 181 -13.36 5.55 -34.37
CA ASP A 181 -12.05 4.97 -34.73
C ASP A 181 -11.53 3.83 -33.81
N ILE A 182 -12.25 3.47 -32.73
CA ILE A 182 -11.91 2.36 -31.83
C ILE A 182 -12.93 1.23 -31.90
N SER A 183 -14.23 1.53 -31.77
CA SER A 183 -15.25 0.49 -31.57
C SER A 183 -15.43 -0.42 -32.79
N GLN A 184 -15.37 0.13 -34.00
CA GLN A 184 -15.57 -0.66 -35.22
C GLN A 184 -14.39 -1.62 -35.48
N PRO A 185 -13.10 -1.17 -35.43
CA PRO A 185 -11.96 -2.09 -35.52
C PRO A 185 -11.95 -3.19 -34.46
N LEU A 186 -12.36 -2.88 -33.21
CA LEU A 186 -12.47 -3.89 -32.16
C LEU A 186 -13.56 -4.92 -32.46
N LEU A 187 -14.73 -4.47 -32.92
CA LEU A 187 -15.84 -5.36 -33.25
C LEU A 187 -15.44 -6.35 -34.35
N GLU A 188 -14.76 -5.88 -35.39
CA GLU A 188 -14.21 -6.72 -36.46
C GLU A 188 -13.16 -7.69 -35.91
N LEU A 189 -12.20 -7.19 -35.12
CA LEU A 189 -11.15 -8.02 -34.50
C LEU A 189 -11.75 -9.15 -33.66
N PHE A 190 -12.77 -8.88 -32.85
CA PHE A 190 -13.39 -9.90 -32.00
C PHE A 190 -14.26 -10.89 -32.79
N ARG A 191 -15.03 -10.43 -33.78
CA ARG A 191 -15.82 -11.32 -34.65
C ARG A 191 -14.95 -12.28 -35.44
N ASP A 192 -13.85 -11.79 -35.99
CA ASP A 192 -12.92 -12.60 -36.78
C ASP A 192 -12.17 -13.64 -35.94
N ASN A 193 -12.13 -13.48 -34.62
CA ASN A 193 -11.33 -14.30 -33.71
C ASN A 193 -12.14 -14.96 -32.57
N GLU A 194 -13.47 -14.98 -32.65
CA GLU A 194 -14.37 -15.48 -31.58
C GLU A 194 -14.01 -16.91 -31.14
N GLU A 195 -13.73 -17.79 -32.11
CA GLU A 195 -13.31 -19.18 -31.88
C GLU A 195 -12.03 -19.28 -31.03
N ILE A 196 -11.03 -18.46 -31.31
CA ILE A 196 -9.73 -18.47 -30.61
C ILE A 196 -9.92 -17.92 -29.20
N ILE A 197 -10.63 -16.81 -29.05
CA ILE A 197 -10.91 -16.17 -27.76
C ILE A 197 -11.61 -17.15 -26.81
N ARG A 198 -12.64 -17.85 -27.31
CA ARG A 198 -13.39 -18.84 -26.53
C ARG A 198 -12.53 -20.03 -26.10
N LYS A 199 -11.65 -20.53 -26.98
CA LYS A 199 -10.81 -21.72 -26.71
C LYS A 199 -9.62 -21.41 -25.80
N SER A 200 -9.10 -20.19 -25.86
CA SER A 200 -7.89 -19.76 -25.13
C SER A 200 -8.19 -19.09 -23.79
N ALA A 201 -9.46 -18.97 -23.39
CA ALA A 201 -9.84 -18.44 -22.09
C ALA A 201 -9.27 -19.29 -20.93
N PRO A 202 -8.59 -18.70 -19.94
CA PRO A 202 -8.17 -19.40 -18.74
C PRO A 202 -9.34 -20.08 -18.03
N LYS A 203 -9.16 -21.31 -17.56
CA LYS A 203 -10.21 -22.10 -16.89
C LYS A 203 -10.26 -21.84 -15.38
N VAL A 204 -10.17 -20.57 -15.00
CA VAL A 204 -10.11 -20.13 -13.61
C VAL A 204 -11.22 -19.13 -13.32
N MET A 205 -11.60 -18.97 -12.06
CA MET A 205 -12.71 -18.11 -11.66
C MET A 205 -12.44 -16.61 -11.93
N ARG A 206 -11.17 -16.21 -11.93
CA ARG A 206 -10.72 -14.84 -12.23
C ARG A 206 -9.32 -14.85 -12.83
N SER A 207 -9.01 -13.82 -13.60
CA SER A 207 -7.66 -13.58 -14.10
C SER A 207 -7.46 -12.08 -14.33
N ALA A 208 -6.29 -11.60 -13.93
CA ALA A 208 -5.80 -10.27 -14.24
C ALA A 208 -4.75 -10.30 -15.38
N SER A 209 -4.57 -11.45 -16.04
CA SER A 209 -3.56 -11.65 -17.07
C SER A 209 -4.10 -11.37 -18.48
N GLY A 210 -3.31 -10.70 -19.31
CA GLY A 210 -3.74 -10.22 -20.62
C GLY A 210 -4.79 -9.11 -20.54
N TYR A 211 -5.50 -8.88 -21.65
CA TYR A 211 -6.68 -8.00 -21.66
C TYR A 211 -7.94 -8.80 -21.37
N ASN A 212 -8.89 -8.20 -20.64
CA ASN A 212 -10.17 -8.82 -20.33
C ASN A 212 -11.09 -8.77 -21.57
N ILE A 213 -11.05 -9.83 -22.37
CA ILE A 213 -11.75 -9.93 -23.66
C ILE A 213 -12.80 -11.04 -23.71
N TYR A 214 -13.12 -11.62 -22.57
CA TYR A 214 -14.09 -12.71 -22.46
C TYR A 214 -15.48 -12.14 -22.19
N ASP A 215 -16.48 -12.60 -22.95
CA ASP A 215 -17.89 -12.17 -22.83
C ASP A 215 -18.12 -10.64 -22.94
N ILE A 216 -17.27 -9.95 -23.71
CA ILE A 216 -17.34 -8.49 -23.91
C ILE A 216 -18.17 -8.07 -25.13
N LEU A 217 -18.53 -8.99 -26.02
CA LEU A 217 -19.40 -8.68 -27.16
C LEU A 217 -20.86 -8.50 -26.69
N LYS A 218 -21.47 -7.37 -27.07
CA LYS A 218 -22.86 -7.00 -26.76
C LYS A 218 -23.61 -6.69 -28.05
N GLY A 219 -23.88 -7.73 -28.85
CA GLY A 219 -24.48 -7.58 -30.18
C GLY A 219 -23.55 -6.84 -31.15
N ASP A 220 -23.82 -5.56 -31.40
CA ASP A 220 -23.04 -4.68 -32.28
C ASP A 220 -22.16 -3.66 -31.50
N SER A 221 -21.92 -3.91 -30.21
CA SER A 221 -21.01 -3.15 -29.35
C SER A 221 -20.02 -4.06 -28.63
N VAL A 222 -18.97 -3.43 -28.10
CA VAL A 222 -17.93 -4.04 -27.27
C VAL A 222 -17.97 -3.36 -25.91
N ASP A 223 -17.96 -4.15 -24.84
CA ASP A 223 -17.88 -3.66 -23.46
C ASP A 223 -16.50 -3.04 -23.18
N LEU A 224 -16.38 -1.74 -23.47
CA LEU A 224 -15.15 -0.98 -23.29
C LEU A 224 -14.79 -0.80 -21.81
N VAL A 225 -15.76 -0.88 -20.89
CA VAL A 225 -15.48 -0.82 -19.46
C VAL A 225 -14.67 -2.04 -19.07
N LYS A 226 -15.18 -3.24 -19.36
CA LYS A 226 -14.46 -4.50 -19.08
C LYS A 226 -13.08 -4.55 -19.72
N LEU A 227 -12.95 -4.07 -20.96
CA LEU A 227 -11.67 -4.05 -21.66
C LEU A 227 -10.63 -3.12 -21.00
N MET A 228 -11.07 -1.96 -20.49
CA MET A 228 -10.18 -0.99 -19.82
C MET A 228 -9.83 -1.41 -18.38
N VAL A 229 -10.71 -2.10 -17.66
CA VAL A 229 -10.39 -2.69 -16.35
C VAL A 229 -9.35 -3.80 -16.52
N GLY A 230 -8.29 -3.79 -15.72
CA GLY A 230 -7.17 -4.73 -15.86
C GLY A 230 -6.18 -4.39 -16.96
N SER A 231 -6.35 -3.26 -17.68
CA SER A 231 -5.45 -2.84 -18.76
C SER A 231 -4.13 -2.24 -18.28
N GLU A 232 -3.95 -2.01 -16.98
CA GLU A 232 -2.74 -1.44 -16.37
C GLU A 232 -2.35 -0.07 -16.94
N GLY A 233 -3.34 0.72 -17.36
CA GLY A 233 -3.12 2.04 -17.96
C GLY A 233 -2.49 1.98 -19.35
N THR A 234 -2.53 0.83 -20.02
CA THR A 234 -1.99 0.66 -21.37
C THR A 234 -2.98 1.06 -22.47
N LEU A 235 -4.28 1.16 -22.18
CA LEU A 235 -5.31 1.52 -23.18
C LEU A 235 -5.81 2.97 -23.03
N ALA A 236 -5.88 3.47 -21.80
CA ALA A 236 -6.32 4.83 -21.50
C ALA A 236 -5.87 5.26 -20.09
N VAL A 237 -5.90 6.57 -19.81
CA VAL A 237 -5.67 7.13 -18.48
C VAL A 237 -7.01 7.47 -17.83
N ILE A 238 -7.41 6.73 -16.79
CA ILE A 238 -8.71 6.89 -16.11
C ILE A 238 -8.70 8.16 -15.24
N THR A 239 -9.73 9.00 -15.36
CA THR A 239 -9.91 10.25 -14.59
C THR A 239 -11.09 10.23 -13.63
N GLU A 240 -12.07 9.35 -13.85
CA GLU A 240 -13.23 9.14 -12.98
C GLU A 240 -13.80 7.73 -13.19
N ALA A 241 -14.38 7.15 -12.14
CA ALA A 241 -15.08 5.87 -12.21
C ALA A 241 -16.42 5.95 -11.46
N LYS A 242 -17.46 5.37 -12.04
CA LYS A 242 -18.75 5.14 -11.39
C LYS A 242 -18.84 3.68 -10.94
N LEU A 243 -18.89 3.50 -9.63
CA LEU A 243 -18.88 2.21 -8.96
C LEU A 243 -20.30 1.80 -8.59
N LYS A 244 -20.58 0.49 -8.66
CA LYS A 244 -21.72 -0.15 -8.02
C LYS A 244 -21.36 -0.49 -6.57
N LEU A 245 -22.34 -0.45 -5.67
CA LEU A 245 -22.17 -0.73 -4.25
C LEU A 245 -22.98 -1.95 -3.78
N ALA A 246 -22.43 -2.70 -2.84
CA ALA A 246 -23.13 -3.76 -2.13
C ALA A 246 -23.68 -3.28 -0.78
N VAL A 247 -24.62 -4.03 -0.22
CA VAL A 247 -25.13 -3.85 1.14
C VAL A 247 -24.18 -4.55 2.11
N LEU A 248 -23.81 -3.86 3.19
CA LEU A 248 -22.97 -4.44 4.24
C LEU A 248 -23.67 -5.66 4.87
N PRO A 249 -22.99 -6.82 4.97
CA PRO A 249 -23.53 -8.01 5.60
C PRO A 249 -23.80 -7.76 7.09
N ARG A 250 -24.93 -8.28 7.60
CA ARG A 250 -25.38 -8.06 8.99
C ARG A 250 -24.87 -9.10 9.97
N PHE A 251 -24.85 -10.37 9.55
CA PHE A 251 -24.45 -11.49 10.40
C PHE A 251 -23.29 -12.22 9.74
N ARG A 252 -22.20 -12.35 10.48
CA ARG A 252 -20.95 -12.95 10.01
C ARG A 252 -20.33 -13.84 11.07
N ALA A 253 -19.62 -14.87 10.62
CA ALA A 253 -18.77 -15.68 11.46
C ALA A 253 -17.45 -15.97 10.75
N SER A 254 -16.35 -15.93 11.51
CA SER A 254 -15.03 -16.37 11.05
C SER A 254 -14.71 -17.74 11.64
N LEU A 255 -14.26 -18.66 10.80
CA LEU A 255 -13.87 -20.02 11.19
C LEU A 255 -12.38 -20.23 10.96
N LEU A 256 -11.68 -20.85 11.92
CA LEU A 256 -10.34 -21.36 11.73
C LEU A 256 -10.38 -22.89 11.69
N LEU A 257 -9.97 -23.48 10.58
CA LEU A 257 -9.96 -24.94 10.37
C LEU A 257 -8.53 -25.45 10.29
N PHE A 258 -8.14 -26.39 11.15
CA PHE A 258 -6.76 -26.86 11.26
C PHE A 258 -6.53 -28.15 10.48
N LEU A 259 -5.41 -28.23 9.76
CA LEU A 259 -5.04 -29.38 8.93
C LEU A 259 -3.90 -30.20 9.54
N LYS A 260 -3.95 -31.51 9.30
CA LYS A 260 -2.86 -32.45 9.63
C LYS A 260 -1.83 -32.62 8.53
N ASP A 261 -2.20 -32.35 7.28
CA ASP A 261 -1.34 -32.36 6.10
C ASP A 261 -1.93 -31.44 5.00
N VAL A 262 -1.22 -31.24 3.90
CA VAL A 262 -1.59 -30.33 2.81
C VAL A 262 -2.21 -31.04 1.59
N SER A 263 -2.56 -32.34 1.71
CA SER A 263 -3.03 -33.16 0.59
C SER A 263 -4.55 -33.12 0.36
N SER A 264 -5.27 -32.28 1.10
CA SER A 264 -6.73 -32.17 1.05
C SER A 264 -7.20 -30.71 0.92
N ILE A 265 -6.34 -29.81 0.44
CA ILE A 265 -6.64 -28.38 0.35
C ILE A 265 -7.71 -28.16 -0.73
N ALA A 266 -7.57 -28.81 -1.89
CA ALA A 266 -8.55 -28.73 -2.97
C ALA A 266 -9.95 -29.20 -2.52
N ASP A 267 -10.00 -30.35 -1.85
CA ASP A 267 -11.23 -30.95 -1.34
C ASP A 267 -11.92 -30.07 -0.30
N ILE A 268 -11.16 -29.52 0.66
CA ILE A 268 -11.71 -28.62 1.68
C ILE A 268 -12.22 -27.34 1.03
N ALA A 269 -11.47 -26.73 0.11
CA ALA A 269 -11.89 -25.54 -0.61
C ALA A 269 -13.16 -25.77 -1.44
N ALA A 270 -13.30 -26.94 -2.07
CA ALA A 270 -14.50 -27.31 -2.82
C ALA A 270 -15.74 -27.45 -1.92
N GLU A 271 -15.63 -28.15 -0.78
CA GLU A 271 -16.73 -28.28 0.18
C GLU A 271 -17.12 -26.91 0.76
N LEU A 272 -16.14 -26.07 1.14
CA LEU A 272 -16.39 -24.72 1.67
C LEU A 272 -17.06 -23.77 0.67
N ARG A 273 -16.74 -23.90 -0.63
CA ARG A 273 -17.47 -23.19 -1.68
C ARG A 273 -18.93 -23.63 -1.77
N GLY A 274 -19.20 -24.93 -1.58
CA GLY A 274 -20.56 -25.48 -1.54
C GLY A 274 -21.44 -24.82 -0.46
N PHE A 275 -20.84 -24.31 0.62
CA PHE A 275 -21.54 -23.57 1.68
C PHE A 275 -21.72 -22.07 1.38
N SER A 276 -21.34 -21.58 0.19
CA SER A 276 -21.39 -20.16 -0.17
C SER A 276 -20.62 -19.27 0.82
N SER A 277 -19.43 -19.73 1.22
CA SER A 277 -18.52 -18.95 2.06
C SER A 277 -18.14 -17.65 1.37
N SER A 278 -18.06 -16.54 2.13
CA SER A 278 -17.70 -15.24 1.57
C SER A 278 -16.19 -15.08 1.37
N ALA A 279 -15.37 -15.77 2.18
CA ALA A 279 -13.92 -15.88 2.00
C ALA A 279 -13.44 -17.29 2.37
N ILE A 280 -12.41 -17.78 1.69
CA ILE A 280 -11.76 -19.07 1.94
C ILE A 280 -10.25 -18.90 1.75
N GLU A 281 -9.57 -18.55 2.83
CA GLU A 281 -8.13 -18.32 2.88
C GLU A 281 -7.39 -19.56 3.38
N PHE A 282 -6.18 -19.79 2.89
CA PHE A 282 -5.25 -20.80 3.39
C PHE A 282 -3.91 -20.18 3.80
N MET A 283 -3.31 -20.70 4.87
CA MET A 283 -1.97 -20.37 5.34
C MET A 283 -1.23 -21.65 5.77
N ASP A 284 0.02 -21.81 5.33
CA ASP A 284 0.83 -23.01 5.56
C ASP A 284 1.52 -23.07 6.95
N GLU A 285 2.21 -24.18 7.22
CA GLU A 285 2.99 -24.39 8.44
C GLU A 285 4.08 -23.32 8.64
N THR A 286 4.74 -22.90 7.55
CA THR A 286 5.78 -21.86 7.57
C THR A 286 5.20 -20.56 8.11
N PHE A 287 4.03 -20.16 7.61
CA PHE A 287 3.31 -18.99 8.07
C PHE A 287 2.96 -19.07 9.56
N ILE A 288 2.39 -20.20 9.98
CA ILE A 288 2.00 -20.43 11.39
C ILE A 288 3.22 -20.31 12.30
N GLY A 289 4.35 -20.90 11.91
CA GLY A 289 5.61 -20.83 12.66
C GLY A 289 6.11 -19.38 12.81
N LEU A 290 6.19 -18.64 11.71
CA LEU A 290 6.60 -17.23 11.72
C LEU A 290 5.67 -16.35 12.55
N ALA A 291 4.35 -16.59 12.47
CA ALA A 291 3.37 -15.84 13.24
C ALA A 291 3.51 -16.06 14.75
N LEU A 292 3.72 -17.31 15.17
CA LEU A 292 3.92 -17.67 16.58
C LEU A 292 5.28 -17.17 17.12
N GLU A 293 6.32 -17.12 16.30
CA GLU A 293 7.60 -16.52 16.68
C GLU A 293 7.48 -15.00 16.88
N ALA A 294 6.79 -14.32 15.95
CA ALA A 294 6.62 -12.88 15.99
C ALA A 294 5.69 -12.41 17.13
N GLU A 295 4.62 -13.16 17.40
CA GLU A 295 3.66 -12.87 18.47
C GLU A 295 3.26 -14.17 19.19
N PRO A 296 3.96 -14.55 20.27
CA PRO A 296 3.69 -15.78 21.02
C PRO A 296 2.26 -15.90 21.56
N LYS A 297 1.55 -14.78 21.78
CA LYS A 297 0.14 -14.78 22.22
C LYS A 297 -0.84 -15.29 21.16
N LEU A 298 -0.41 -15.42 19.90
CA LEU A 298 -1.21 -16.05 18.86
C LEU A 298 -1.35 -17.57 19.08
N GLY A 299 -0.60 -18.18 20.01
CA GLY A 299 -0.73 -19.59 20.36
C GLY A 299 -2.11 -19.99 20.87
N ASP A 300 -2.91 -19.04 21.36
CA ASP A 300 -4.31 -19.29 21.76
C ASP A 300 -5.23 -19.50 20.55
N LEU A 301 -4.85 -18.96 19.38
CA LEU A 301 -5.63 -18.99 18.14
C LEU A 301 -5.07 -19.99 17.12
N LEU A 302 -3.75 -20.04 16.98
CA LEU A 302 -3.04 -20.90 16.03
C LEU A 302 -2.49 -22.12 16.74
N GLN A 303 -2.91 -23.31 16.30
CA GLN A 303 -2.45 -24.56 16.87
C GLN A 303 -1.00 -24.86 16.44
N LYS A 304 -0.09 -24.94 17.42
CA LYS A 304 1.30 -25.36 17.16
C LYS A 304 1.33 -26.78 16.57
N GLY A 305 2.04 -26.94 15.46
CA GLY A 305 2.20 -28.22 14.76
C GLY A 305 1.11 -28.54 13.73
N ALA A 306 0.13 -27.64 13.51
CA ALA A 306 -0.75 -27.74 12.36
C ALA A 306 0.04 -27.55 11.05
N LYS A 307 -0.28 -28.35 10.04
CA LYS A 307 0.39 -28.26 8.72
C LYS A 307 -0.19 -27.18 7.82
N GLY A 308 -1.37 -26.70 8.16
CA GLY A 308 -2.01 -25.55 7.54
C GLY A 308 -3.26 -25.15 8.31
N VAL A 309 -3.77 -23.96 8.00
CA VAL A 309 -5.01 -23.44 8.57
C VAL A 309 -5.83 -22.76 7.48
N PHE A 310 -7.12 -23.08 7.42
CA PHE A 310 -8.07 -22.28 6.66
C PHE A 310 -8.67 -21.20 7.55
N LEU A 311 -8.76 -19.98 7.02
CA LEU A 311 -9.60 -18.92 7.55
C LEU A 311 -10.80 -18.75 6.61
N VAL A 312 -11.99 -19.03 7.12
CA VAL A 312 -13.23 -18.99 6.36
C VAL A 312 -14.15 -17.91 6.94
N GLU A 313 -14.77 -17.11 6.09
CA GLU A 313 -15.85 -16.23 6.50
C GLU A 313 -17.19 -16.71 5.93
N LEU A 314 -18.20 -16.73 6.80
CA LEU A 314 -19.58 -17.02 6.45
C LEU A 314 -20.42 -15.78 6.68
N GLU A 315 -21.34 -15.50 5.75
CA GLU A 315 -22.29 -14.40 5.86
C GLU A 315 -23.71 -14.91 5.70
N GLU A 316 -24.64 -14.35 6.49
CA GLU A 316 -26.07 -14.61 6.39
C GLU A 316 -26.94 -13.40 6.75
N ASN A 317 -28.24 -13.52 6.46
CA ASN A 317 -29.23 -12.49 6.76
C ASN A 317 -29.80 -12.57 8.18
N ASP A 318 -29.58 -13.69 8.89
CA ASP A 318 -30.01 -13.91 10.26
C ASP A 318 -29.07 -14.89 11.01
N THR A 319 -29.12 -14.86 12.34
CA THR A 319 -28.28 -15.69 13.20
C THR A 319 -28.59 -17.19 13.11
N LEU A 320 -29.86 -17.58 12.91
CA LEU A 320 -30.24 -18.99 12.89
C LEU A 320 -29.65 -19.69 11.66
N SER A 321 -29.78 -19.05 10.50
CA SER A 321 -29.20 -19.53 9.24
C SER A 321 -27.67 -19.58 9.31
N LEU A 322 -27.04 -18.60 9.97
CA LEU A 322 -25.59 -18.60 10.19
C LEU A 322 -25.16 -19.80 11.04
N ASP A 323 -25.87 -20.06 12.15
CA ASP A 323 -25.57 -21.15 13.07
C ASP A 323 -25.74 -22.52 12.40
N GLN A 324 -26.82 -22.70 11.64
CA GLN A 324 -27.04 -23.92 10.85
C GLN A 324 -25.91 -24.15 9.83
N LYS A 325 -25.42 -23.10 9.18
CA LYS A 325 -24.31 -23.20 8.23
C LYS A 325 -23.00 -23.58 8.92
N ILE A 326 -22.72 -23.01 10.10
CA ILE A 326 -21.54 -23.37 10.91
C ILE A 326 -21.60 -24.86 11.31
N ASP A 327 -22.74 -25.32 11.78
CA ASP A 327 -22.93 -26.73 12.18
C ASP A 327 -22.79 -27.67 10.98
N ALA A 328 -23.29 -27.27 9.80
CA ALA A 328 -23.14 -28.04 8.57
C ALA A 328 -21.67 -28.15 8.13
N VAL A 329 -20.90 -27.05 8.20
CA VAL A 329 -19.45 -27.07 7.92
C VAL A 329 -18.72 -28.02 8.88
N LYS A 330 -19.05 -27.96 10.18
CA LYS A 330 -18.48 -28.85 11.20
C LYS A 330 -18.79 -30.32 10.89
N GLY A 331 -20.07 -30.65 10.73
CA GLY A 331 -20.52 -32.01 10.47
C GLY A 331 -19.85 -32.59 9.22
N ARG A 332 -19.75 -31.79 8.17
CA ARG A 332 -19.16 -32.22 6.89
C ARG A 332 -17.65 -32.45 6.99
N LEU A 333 -16.90 -31.45 7.46
CA LEU A 333 -15.43 -31.48 7.38
C LEU A 333 -14.77 -32.22 8.55
N LEU A 334 -15.33 -32.09 9.77
CA LEU A 334 -14.75 -32.69 10.98
C LEU A 334 -15.29 -34.09 11.23
N ASP A 335 -16.62 -34.27 11.16
CA ASP A 335 -17.26 -35.51 11.62
C ASP A 335 -17.38 -36.57 10.51
N GLU A 336 -17.90 -36.19 9.33
CA GLU A 336 -18.10 -37.10 8.19
C GLU A 336 -16.81 -37.40 7.43
N ARG A 337 -16.18 -36.37 6.86
CA ARG A 337 -15.01 -36.53 5.97
C ARG A 337 -13.68 -36.59 6.73
N LYS A 338 -13.63 -36.04 7.95
CA LYS A 338 -12.43 -35.97 8.81
C LYS A 338 -11.21 -35.30 8.14
N LEU A 339 -11.45 -34.28 7.33
CA LEU A 339 -10.39 -33.54 6.60
C LEU A 339 -9.64 -32.55 7.51
N ILE A 340 -10.24 -32.16 8.63
CA ILE A 340 -9.67 -31.20 9.58
C ILE A 340 -9.49 -31.84 10.97
N SER A 341 -8.53 -31.35 11.74
CA SER A 341 -8.28 -31.81 13.11
C SER A 341 -9.07 -31.03 14.17
N GLY A 342 -9.57 -29.85 13.82
CA GLY A 342 -10.30 -28.99 14.72
C GLY A 342 -10.84 -27.77 14.00
N MET A 343 -11.82 -27.13 14.64
CA MET A 343 -12.45 -25.91 14.16
C MET A 343 -12.70 -24.95 15.33
N ASN A 344 -12.24 -23.70 15.19
CA ASN A 344 -12.60 -22.60 16.08
C ASN A 344 -13.59 -21.66 15.35
N VAL A 345 -14.54 -21.09 16.10
CA VAL A 345 -15.59 -20.22 15.57
C VAL A 345 -15.58 -18.91 16.33
N ALA A 346 -15.55 -17.80 15.61
CA ALA A 346 -15.71 -16.44 16.14
C ALA A 346 -16.96 -15.79 15.55
N LYS A 347 -17.86 -15.34 16.43
CA LYS A 347 -19.07 -14.57 16.04
C LYS A 347 -19.04 -13.14 16.59
N ALA A 348 -18.39 -12.91 17.72
CA ALA A 348 -18.22 -11.55 18.24
C ALA A 348 -17.27 -10.76 17.33
N GLU A 349 -17.56 -9.48 17.13
CA GLU A 349 -16.80 -8.62 16.20
C GLU A 349 -15.32 -8.53 16.57
N ASP A 350 -15.00 -8.41 17.87
CA ASP A 350 -13.65 -8.35 18.39
C ASP A 350 -12.87 -9.67 18.20
N GLU A 351 -13.55 -10.82 18.33
CA GLU A 351 -12.97 -12.14 18.04
C GLU A 351 -12.69 -12.30 16.53
N GLN A 352 -13.64 -11.92 15.68
CA GLN A 352 -13.49 -11.95 14.22
C GLN A 352 -12.33 -11.04 13.79
N ASP A 353 -12.26 -9.82 14.32
CA ASP A 353 -11.18 -8.87 14.05
C ASP A 353 -9.82 -9.38 14.50
N ARG A 354 -9.76 -10.10 15.62
CA ARG A 354 -8.53 -10.73 16.11
C ARG A 354 -8.05 -11.82 15.15
N ILE A 355 -8.95 -12.66 14.65
CA ILE A 355 -8.64 -13.73 13.69
C ILE A 355 -8.20 -13.14 12.34
N TRP A 356 -8.98 -12.21 11.77
CA TRP A 356 -8.61 -11.53 10.53
C TRP A 356 -7.35 -10.67 10.69
N GLY A 357 -7.08 -10.18 11.90
CA GLY A 357 -5.84 -9.53 12.28
C GLY A 357 -4.61 -10.41 12.03
N VAL A 358 -4.69 -11.72 12.27
CA VAL A 358 -3.60 -12.67 11.96
C VAL A 358 -3.32 -12.71 10.46
N ARG A 359 -4.37 -12.85 9.64
CA ARG A 359 -4.26 -12.87 8.18
C ARG A 359 -3.73 -11.54 7.62
N ARG A 360 -4.19 -10.40 8.13
CA ARG A 360 -3.68 -9.06 7.77
C ARG A 360 -2.23 -8.85 8.20
N ALA A 361 -1.84 -9.39 9.35
CA ALA A 361 -0.47 -9.34 9.84
C ALA A 361 0.47 -10.28 9.08
N ALA A 362 -0.03 -11.11 8.16
CA ALA A 362 0.78 -12.14 7.53
C ALA A 362 1.99 -11.58 6.78
N VAL A 363 1.74 -10.65 5.86
CA VAL A 363 2.78 -9.98 5.08
C VAL A 363 3.72 -9.16 5.98
N PRO A 364 3.24 -8.39 6.97
CA PRO A 364 4.09 -7.81 8.01
C PRO A 364 5.02 -8.77 8.72
N ILE A 365 4.49 -9.89 9.24
CA ILE A 365 5.26 -10.89 9.99
C ILE A 365 6.38 -11.46 9.12
N MET A 366 6.05 -11.88 7.89
CA MET A 366 7.03 -12.40 6.94
C MET A 366 8.11 -11.36 6.59
N ASN A 367 7.74 -10.08 6.54
CA ASN A 367 8.68 -8.99 6.26
C ASN A 367 9.54 -8.57 7.46
N ARG A 368 9.29 -9.13 8.66
CA ARG A 368 10.13 -8.94 9.86
C ARG A 368 11.15 -10.07 10.05
N VAL A 369 11.20 -11.05 9.14
CA VAL A 369 12.23 -12.09 9.13
C VAL A 369 13.61 -11.43 9.22
N LYS A 370 14.40 -11.89 10.19
CA LYS A 370 15.74 -11.35 10.45
C LYS A 370 16.73 -11.91 9.45
N GLY A 371 17.71 -11.08 9.09
CA GLY A 371 18.81 -11.47 8.20
C GLY A 371 18.67 -10.91 6.79
N ARG A 372 19.55 -11.40 5.91
CA ARG A 372 19.72 -10.90 4.54
C ARG A 372 18.69 -11.44 3.56
N ARG A 373 18.23 -12.69 3.76
CA ARG A 373 17.18 -13.30 2.96
C ARG A 373 15.82 -12.76 3.36
N ARG A 374 15.03 -12.33 2.37
CA ARG A 374 13.71 -11.74 2.57
C ARG A 374 12.70 -12.35 1.59
N PRO A 375 11.40 -12.38 1.92
CA PRO A 375 10.37 -12.86 1.00
C PRO A 375 10.24 -11.93 -0.20
N ILE A 376 10.53 -12.42 -1.41
CA ILE A 376 10.50 -11.63 -2.65
C ILE A 376 9.30 -12.02 -3.53
N PRO A 377 8.46 -11.06 -3.97
CA PRO A 377 7.21 -11.34 -4.68
C PRO A 377 7.42 -11.53 -6.20
N PHE A 378 8.25 -12.48 -6.63
CA PHE A 378 8.53 -12.72 -8.05
C PHE A 378 7.81 -13.95 -8.65
N ILE A 379 7.27 -14.84 -7.80
CA ILE A 379 6.42 -15.98 -8.17
C ILE A 379 5.05 -16.00 -7.49
N GLU A 380 4.60 -14.84 -7.02
CA GLU A 380 3.34 -14.70 -6.29
C GLU A 380 2.14 -14.55 -7.22
N ASP A 381 0.93 -14.87 -6.73
CA ASP A 381 -0.37 -14.56 -7.37
C ASP A 381 -0.78 -15.49 -8.53
N ALA A 382 -0.20 -16.68 -8.61
CA ALA A 382 -0.69 -17.67 -9.55
C ALA A 382 -2.06 -18.22 -9.12
N ILE A 383 -2.88 -18.61 -10.11
CA ILE A 383 -4.18 -19.25 -9.90
C ILE A 383 -4.30 -20.48 -10.78
N VAL A 384 -4.80 -21.56 -10.20
CA VAL A 384 -5.11 -22.81 -10.90
C VAL A 384 -6.59 -23.15 -10.71
N PRO A 385 -7.19 -23.99 -11.57
CA PRO A 385 -8.49 -24.57 -11.28
C PRO A 385 -8.48 -25.19 -9.87
N PRO A 386 -9.46 -24.94 -9.00
CA PRO A 386 -9.39 -25.36 -7.59
C PRO A 386 -9.20 -26.87 -7.39
N GLU A 387 -9.68 -27.71 -8.32
CA GLU A 387 -9.44 -29.15 -8.35
C GLU A 387 -7.97 -29.54 -8.49
N ASN A 388 -7.12 -28.65 -9.01
CA ASN A 388 -5.68 -28.86 -9.21
C ASN A 388 -4.84 -28.21 -8.08
N LEU A 389 -5.47 -27.69 -7.02
CA LEU A 389 -4.80 -26.92 -5.97
C LEU A 389 -3.77 -27.77 -5.18
N ASP A 390 -4.08 -29.04 -4.93
CA ASP A 390 -3.16 -29.95 -4.23
C ASP A 390 -1.89 -30.22 -5.08
N GLU A 391 -2.07 -30.52 -6.38
CA GLU A 391 -0.95 -30.73 -7.31
C GLU A 391 -0.08 -29.47 -7.43
N PHE A 392 -0.72 -28.29 -7.49
CA PHE A 392 -0.02 -27.02 -7.54
C PHE A 392 0.85 -26.75 -6.30
N ILE A 393 0.30 -26.98 -5.10
CA ILE A 393 1.02 -26.74 -3.84
C ILE A 393 2.16 -27.75 -3.66
N ILE A 394 1.92 -29.03 -3.95
CA ILE A 394 2.95 -30.08 -3.89
C ILE A 394 4.07 -29.79 -4.89
N GLY A 395 3.72 -29.42 -6.12
CA GLY A 395 4.69 -29.03 -7.16
C GLY A 395 5.51 -27.80 -6.77
N ALA A 396 4.90 -26.80 -6.13
CA ALA A 396 5.60 -25.64 -5.60
C ALA A 396 6.63 -26.03 -4.52
N TYR A 397 6.28 -26.91 -3.58
CA TYR A 397 7.23 -27.39 -2.57
C TYR A 397 8.40 -28.17 -3.19
N ALA A 398 8.14 -29.03 -4.17
CA ALA A 398 9.18 -29.74 -4.91
C ALA A 398 10.13 -28.77 -5.65
N LEU A 399 9.60 -27.66 -6.17
CA LEU A 399 10.40 -26.60 -6.78
C LEU A 399 11.32 -25.92 -5.76
N PHE A 400 10.81 -25.62 -4.56
CA PHE A 400 11.61 -25.00 -3.50
C PHE A 400 12.76 -25.90 -3.05
N GLU A 401 12.51 -27.20 -2.89
CA GLU A 401 13.52 -28.19 -2.58
C GLU A 401 14.59 -28.27 -3.69
N LYS A 402 14.17 -28.33 -4.96
CA LYS A 402 15.07 -28.35 -6.13
C LYS A 402 16.05 -27.18 -6.15
N TYR A 403 15.60 -25.97 -5.80
CA TYR A 403 16.43 -24.76 -5.84
C TYR A 403 17.08 -24.42 -4.49
N GLY A 404 16.80 -25.20 -3.43
CA GLY A 404 17.30 -24.97 -2.08
C GLY A 404 16.86 -23.61 -1.52
N VAL A 405 15.60 -23.26 -1.72
CA VAL A 405 14.99 -22.01 -1.21
C VAL A 405 13.85 -22.34 -0.26
N GLU A 406 13.67 -21.52 0.77
CA GLU A 406 12.46 -21.55 1.60
C GLU A 406 11.44 -20.57 1.01
N ALA A 407 10.15 -20.81 1.20
CA ALA A 407 9.09 -19.92 0.75
C ALA A 407 7.92 -19.93 1.72
N CYS A 408 7.17 -18.82 1.73
CA CYS A 408 5.90 -18.75 2.41
C CYS A 408 4.75 -18.96 1.42
N VAL A 409 3.79 -19.80 1.77
CA VAL A 409 2.60 -20.11 0.94
C VAL A 409 1.32 -19.72 1.68
N TYR A 410 0.54 -18.82 1.09
CA TYR A 410 -0.74 -18.36 1.62
C TYR A 410 -1.63 -17.90 0.47
N GLY A 411 -2.95 -17.84 0.62
CA GLY A 411 -3.79 -17.28 -0.45
C GLY A 411 -5.27 -17.61 -0.37
N HIS A 412 -5.94 -17.24 -1.44
CA HIS A 412 -7.38 -17.37 -1.66
C HIS A 412 -7.70 -18.77 -2.19
N ALA A 413 -7.57 -19.79 -1.33
CA ALA A 413 -7.75 -21.18 -1.70
C ALA A 413 -9.14 -21.48 -2.30
N GLY A 414 -10.16 -20.69 -1.94
CA GLY A 414 -11.51 -20.82 -2.49
C GLY A 414 -11.57 -20.77 -4.02
N ASP A 415 -10.78 -19.90 -4.66
CA ASP A 415 -10.74 -19.79 -6.12
C ASP A 415 -9.44 -20.35 -6.74
N GLY A 416 -8.61 -21.00 -5.94
CA GLY A 416 -7.37 -21.64 -6.38
C GLY A 416 -6.19 -20.68 -6.56
N ASN A 417 -6.30 -19.45 -6.04
CA ASN A 417 -5.23 -18.46 -6.11
C ASN A 417 -4.30 -18.53 -4.88
N MET A 418 -3.00 -18.68 -5.12
CA MET A 418 -1.99 -18.72 -4.08
C MET A 418 -0.92 -17.65 -4.27
N HIS A 419 -0.53 -17.06 -3.15
CA HIS A 419 0.59 -16.17 -3.00
C HIS A 419 1.79 -16.93 -2.44
N ILE A 420 2.88 -16.90 -3.19
CA ILE A 420 4.11 -17.62 -2.92
C ILE A 420 5.28 -16.64 -2.97
N ARG A 421 6.06 -16.57 -1.89
CA ARG A 421 7.23 -15.70 -1.78
C ARG A 421 8.46 -16.47 -1.34
N PRO A 422 9.41 -16.77 -2.24
CA PRO A 422 10.70 -17.33 -1.88
C PRO A 422 11.53 -16.34 -1.06
N LEU A 423 12.27 -16.85 -0.08
CA LEU A 423 13.22 -16.10 0.73
C LEU A 423 14.56 -16.00 -0.01
N MET A 424 14.86 -14.82 -0.55
CA MET A 424 16.06 -14.57 -1.38
C MET A 424 16.92 -13.45 -0.80
N ASP A 425 18.24 -13.53 -0.95
CA ASP A 425 19.13 -12.36 -0.80
C ASP A 425 19.36 -11.71 -2.17
N MET A 426 18.69 -10.58 -2.41
CA MET A 426 18.78 -9.84 -3.66
C MET A 426 20.14 -9.14 -3.89
N LYS A 427 21.07 -9.24 -2.93
CA LYS A 427 22.46 -8.77 -3.06
C LYS A 427 23.46 -9.93 -3.24
N ASP A 428 22.98 -11.17 -3.25
CA ASP A 428 23.81 -12.35 -3.47
C ASP A 428 23.73 -12.85 -4.93
N LYS A 429 24.89 -13.13 -5.55
CA LYS A 429 24.96 -13.53 -6.96
C LYS A 429 24.32 -14.90 -7.20
N ALA A 430 24.42 -15.83 -6.25
CA ALA A 430 23.87 -17.17 -6.40
C ALA A 430 22.34 -17.15 -6.30
N ASP A 431 21.79 -16.37 -5.37
CA ASP A 431 20.33 -16.21 -5.26
C ASP A 431 19.75 -15.46 -6.48
N LEU A 432 20.40 -14.39 -6.97
CA LEU A 432 19.96 -13.69 -8.18
C LEU A 432 19.95 -14.60 -9.43
N ALA A 433 20.94 -15.49 -9.58
CA ALA A 433 21.02 -16.42 -10.71
C ALA A 433 19.88 -17.47 -10.73
N LYS A 434 19.19 -17.68 -9.60
CA LYS A 434 18.05 -18.61 -9.51
C LYS A 434 16.73 -17.98 -9.95
N ILE A 435 16.59 -16.66 -9.91
CA ILE A 435 15.29 -15.96 -10.06
C ILE A 435 14.57 -16.36 -11.36
N ASP A 436 15.23 -16.20 -12.51
CA ASP A 436 14.62 -16.52 -13.81
C ASP A 436 14.28 -18.01 -13.94
N ASN A 437 15.13 -18.89 -13.38
CA ASN A 437 14.94 -20.34 -13.45
C ASN A 437 13.76 -20.80 -12.59
N ILE A 438 13.66 -20.30 -11.35
CA ILE A 438 12.53 -20.56 -10.46
C ILE A 438 11.24 -20.06 -11.12
N ALA A 439 11.25 -18.84 -11.67
CA ALA A 439 10.07 -18.26 -12.30
C ALA A 439 9.63 -19.03 -13.54
N ASP A 440 10.55 -19.44 -14.43
CA ASP A 440 10.21 -20.19 -15.64
C ASP A 440 9.62 -21.57 -15.31
N ASP A 441 10.23 -22.33 -14.40
CA ASP A 441 9.68 -23.62 -13.96
C ASP A 441 8.31 -23.45 -13.29
N PHE A 442 8.17 -22.43 -12.42
CA PHE A 442 6.93 -22.15 -11.71
C PHE A 442 5.77 -21.81 -12.66
N TYR A 443 5.96 -20.87 -13.59
CA TYR A 443 4.86 -20.50 -14.51
C TYR A 443 4.56 -21.57 -15.54
N ARG A 444 5.55 -22.36 -15.98
CA ARG A 444 5.29 -23.53 -16.82
C ARG A 444 4.38 -24.53 -16.12
N MET A 445 4.64 -24.81 -14.83
CA MET A 445 3.78 -25.66 -14.02
C MET A 445 2.36 -25.08 -13.93
N VAL A 446 2.21 -23.80 -13.57
CA VAL A 446 0.89 -23.13 -13.48
C VAL A 446 0.12 -23.23 -14.79
N ILE A 447 0.77 -22.94 -15.93
CA ILE A 447 0.15 -23.03 -17.26
C ILE A 447 -0.23 -24.48 -17.59
N SER A 448 0.60 -25.46 -17.27
CA SER A 448 0.30 -26.88 -17.53
C SER A 448 -0.90 -27.41 -16.73
N LEU A 449 -1.17 -26.83 -15.56
CA LEU A 449 -2.33 -27.14 -14.73
C LEU A 449 -3.61 -26.40 -15.19
N GLY A 450 -3.58 -25.72 -16.34
CA GLY A 450 -4.70 -24.93 -16.87
C GLY A 450 -4.94 -23.62 -16.12
N GLY A 451 -3.94 -23.16 -15.36
CA GLY A 451 -3.98 -21.93 -14.58
C GLY A 451 -3.64 -20.65 -15.35
N SER A 452 -3.61 -19.55 -14.61
CA SER A 452 -3.17 -18.22 -15.07
C SER A 452 -2.01 -17.75 -14.21
N THR A 453 -1.03 -17.09 -14.82
CA THR A 453 0.16 -16.60 -14.13
C THR A 453 -0.13 -15.50 -13.11
N THR A 454 -1.24 -14.78 -13.25
CA THR A 454 -1.75 -13.82 -12.26
C THR A 454 -3.26 -13.94 -12.11
N ALA A 455 -3.77 -13.76 -10.89
CA ALA A 455 -5.19 -13.73 -10.55
C ALA A 455 -5.69 -12.29 -10.36
N GLU A 456 -4.96 -11.48 -9.59
CA GLU A 456 -5.40 -10.14 -9.15
C GLU A 456 -4.30 -9.07 -9.11
N HIS A 457 -3.03 -9.46 -9.16
CA HIS A 457 -1.90 -8.54 -9.09
C HIS A 457 -1.51 -7.96 -10.45
N GLY A 458 -2.08 -8.43 -11.55
CA GLY A 458 -1.76 -7.96 -12.91
C GLY A 458 -0.44 -8.52 -13.44
N ASP A 459 -0.18 -8.26 -14.71
CA ASP A 459 0.98 -8.75 -15.44
C ASP A 459 2.24 -7.93 -15.14
N GLY A 460 2.14 -6.61 -15.29
CA GLY A 460 3.26 -5.69 -15.20
C GLY A 460 4.47 -6.13 -16.03
N ILE A 461 5.66 -5.72 -15.59
CA ILE A 461 6.92 -6.17 -16.20
C ILE A 461 7.14 -7.66 -15.88
N LEU A 462 6.71 -8.09 -14.69
CA LEU A 462 6.99 -9.42 -14.14
C LEU A 462 6.43 -10.58 -14.99
N ARG A 463 5.31 -10.40 -15.68
CA ARG A 463 4.64 -11.46 -16.45
C ARG A 463 4.79 -11.36 -17.95
N VAL A 464 5.31 -10.26 -18.47
CA VAL A 464 5.53 -10.06 -19.91
C VAL A 464 6.24 -11.25 -20.58
N PRO A 465 7.30 -11.86 -20.00
CA PRO A 465 7.97 -13.02 -20.60
C PRO A 465 7.08 -14.27 -20.77
N TYR A 466 5.96 -14.34 -20.06
CA TYR A 466 5.10 -15.52 -19.98
C TYR A 466 3.75 -15.33 -20.69
N LEU A 467 3.36 -14.10 -21.03
CA LEU A 467 2.08 -13.83 -21.68
C LEU A 467 1.91 -14.59 -23.00
N LYS A 468 2.91 -14.55 -23.87
CA LYS A 468 2.86 -15.31 -25.13
C LYS A 468 2.85 -16.83 -24.91
N LYS A 469 3.53 -17.30 -23.84
CA LYS A 469 3.54 -18.73 -23.47
C LYS A 469 2.16 -19.18 -22.95
N GLN A 470 1.49 -18.36 -22.16
CA GLN A 470 0.17 -18.64 -21.60
C GLN A 470 -0.93 -18.58 -22.67
N PHE A 471 -0.91 -17.56 -23.53
CA PHE A 471 -2.03 -17.26 -24.43
C PHE A 471 -1.83 -17.72 -25.87
N GLY A 472 -0.60 -18.05 -26.28
CA GLY A 472 -0.30 -18.49 -27.64
C GLY A 472 -0.77 -17.46 -28.69
N PRO A 473 -1.55 -17.85 -29.72
CA PRO A 473 -2.05 -16.94 -30.74
C PRO A 473 -2.92 -15.78 -30.21
N LEU A 474 -3.57 -15.95 -29.05
CA LEU A 474 -4.40 -14.89 -28.45
C LEU A 474 -3.56 -13.67 -28.03
N TYR A 475 -2.25 -13.85 -27.79
CA TYR A 475 -1.34 -12.73 -27.53
C TYR A 475 -1.29 -11.72 -28.69
N ASP A 476 -1.35 -12.18 -29.95
CA ASP A 476 -1.31 -11.30 -31.11
C ASP A 476 -2.58 -10.42 -31.20
N ILE A 477 -3.70 -10.90 -30.66
CA ILE A 477 -4.94 -10.12 -30.53
C ILE A 477 -4.75 -9.03 -29.48
N PHE A 478 -4.07 -9.31 -28.36
CA PHE A 478 -3.74 -8.28 -27.37
C PHE A 478 -2.85 -7.19 -27.97
N VAL A 479 -1.87 -7.55 -28.80
CA VAL A 479 -1.03 -6.58 -29.52
C VAL A 479 -1.91 -5.68 -30.41
N ARG A 480 -2.82 -6.26 -31.19
CA ARG A 480 -3.75 -5.49 -32.05
C ARG A 480 -4.68 -4.58 -31.26
N ILE A 481 -5.21 -5.03 -30.12
CA ILE A 481 -6.01 -4.18 -29.22
C ILE A 481 -5.18 -2.97 -28.78
N LYS A 482 -3.94 -3.21 -28.34
CA LYS A 482 -3.04 -2.14 -27.94
C LYS A 482 -2.77 -1.15 -29.07
N ASP A 483 -2.57 -1.63 -30.30
CA ASP A 483 -2.33 -0.79 -31.48
C ASP A 483 -3.55 0.08 -31.84
N ILE A 484 -4.77 -0.42 -31.64
CA ILE A 484 -6.02 0.34 -31.85
C ILE A 484 -6.12 1.52 -30.87
N PHE A 485 -5.78 1.30 -29.60
CA PHE A 485 -5.90 2.33 -28.55
C PHE A 485 -4.70 3.29 -28.52
N ASP A 486 -3.51 2.78 -28.77
CA ASP A 486 -2.25 3.51 -28.60
C ASP A 486 -1.22 3.11 -29.67
N PRO A 487 -1.43 3.57 -30.93
CA PRO A 487 -0.57 3.22 -32.06
C PRO A 487 0.87 3.71 -31.93
N LYS A 488 1.14 4.64 -31.00
CA LYS A 488 2.48 5.15 -30.71
C LYS A 488 3.16 4.45 -29.53
N GLY A 489 2.44 3.59 -28.80
CA GLY A 489 2.95 2.90 -27.63
C GLY A 489 3.35 3.82 -26.47
N ILE A 490 2.71 4.98 -26.32
CA ILE A 490 3.03 5.94 -25.24
C ILE A 490 2.43 5.55 -23.88
N LEU A 491 1.31 4.82 -23.85
CA LEU A 491 0.59 4.48 -22.62
C LEU A 491 1.18 3.20 -21.98
N ASN A 492 1.85 3.40 -20.85
CA ASN A 492 2.50 2.40 -19.99
C ASN A 492 3.23 1.26 -20.74
N PRO A 493 4.22 1.57 -21.60
CA PRO A 493 4.89 0.56 -22.41
C PRO A 493 5.60 -0.51 -21.56
N GLY A 494 5.55 -1.76 -22.04
CA GLY A 494 6.26 -2.90 -21.48
C GLY A 494 5.59 -3.63 -20.30
N LYS A 495 4.27 -3.45 -20.05
CA LYS A 495 3.55 -4.08 -18.90
C LYS A 495 2.51 -5.15 -19.28
N LYS A 496 2.00 -5.09 -20.50
CA LYS A 496 1.06 -6.09 -21.07
C LYS A 496 1.60 -6.58 -22.40
N ILE A 497 2.05 -5.63 -23.21
CA ILE A 497 2.75 -5.89 -24.46
C ILE A 497 4.20 -5.45 -24.25
N GLY A 498 5.12 -6.40 -24.38
CA GLY A 498 6.54 -6.16 -24.15
C GLY A 498 7.42 -7.15 -24.88
N LYS A 499 8.74 -6.94 -24.78
CA LYS A 499 9.78 -7.74 -25.45
C LYS A 499 10.68 -8.47 -24.46
N ASP A 500 10.46 -8.30 -23.16
CA ASP A 500 11.30 -8.89 -22.13
C ASP A 500 11.13 -10.41 -22.15
N GLU A 501 12.26 -11.12 -22.17
CA GLU A 501 12.29 -12.59 -22.18
C GLU A 501 12.62 -13.19 -20.81
N ARG A 502 12.99 -12.33 -19.84
CA ARG A 502 13.41 -12.69 -18.48
C ARG A 502 12.85 -11.68 -17.49
N ILE A 503 12.79 -12.06 -16.21
CA ILE A 503 12.25 -11.20 -15.15
C ILE A 503 13.34 -10.47 -14.37
N ALA A 504 14.55 -11.02 -14.28
CA ALA A 504 15.64 -10.48 -13.45
C ALA A 504 16.42 -9.35 -14.15
N HIS A 505 15.77 -8.20 -14.35
CA HIS A 505 16.39 -6.98 -14.87
C HIS A 505 15.82 -5.73 -14.18
N ASP A 506 16.56 -4.62 -14.24
CA ASP A 506 16.16 -3.33 -13.62
C ASP A 506 15.71 -3.48 -12.16
N LEU A 507 16.41 -4.31 -11.38
CA LEU A 507 16.02 -4.66 -10.02
C LEU A 507 16.35 -3.53 -9.03
N VAL A 508 15.53 -3.37 -7.99
CA VAL A 508 15.77 -2.43 -6.87
C VAL A 508 17.05 -2.76 -6.09
N TYR A 509 17.40 -4.04 -6.08
CA TYR A 509 18.62 -4.58 -5.50
C TYR A 509 19.27 -5.53 -6.51
N ASP A 510 20.59 -5.38 -6.66
CA ASP A 510 21.44 -6.32 -7.38
C ASP A 510 22.73 -6.57 -6.56
N ALA A 511 23.51 -7.57 -6.99
CA ALA A 511 24.74 -7.96 -6.31
C ALA A 511 25.93 -7.01 -6.56
N ASP A 512 25.77 -6.01 -7.45
CA ASP A 512 26.80 -5.06 -7.79
C ASP A 512 26.56 -3.67 -7.15
N ILE A 513 25.55 -3.54 -6.28
CA ILE A 513 25.32 -2.34 -5.46
C ILE A 513 26.60 -1.99 -4.68
N LYS A 514 27.08 -0.77 -4.90
CA LYS A 514 28.22 -0.19 -4.19
C LYS A 514 27.74 0.87 -3.23
N TYR A 515 28.27 0.83 -2.01
CA TYR A 515 28.05 1.90 -1.04
C TYR A 515 29.14 2.95 -1.15
N VAL A 516 28.77 4.22 -1.24
CA VAL A 516 29.73 5.32 -1.20
C VAL A 516 30.15 5.60 0.24
N ASN A 517 31.40 5.98 0.45
CA ASN A 517 31.87 6.45 1.76
C ASN A 517 31.33 7.87 2.03
N THR A 518 30.38 7.96 2.96
CA THR A 518 29.73 9.21 3.36
C THR A 518 30.52 10.00 4.40
N LYS A 519 31.45 9.32 5.11
CA LYS A 519 32.17 9.79 6.30
C LYS A 519 31.22 10.15 7.44
N THR A 520 30.17 9.34 7.64
CA THR A 520 29.12 9.58 8.64
C THR A 520 28.65 8.26 9.26
N ILE A 521 27.69 8.33 10.19
CA ILE A 521 27.07 7.14 10.80
C ILE A 521 26.38 6.23 9.76
N PHE A 522 26.03 6.74 8.57
CA PHE A 522 25.47 5.98 7.46
C PHE A 522 26.45 5.02 6.79
N ASP A 523 27.73 5.05 7.17
CA ASP A 523 28.71 4.04 6.74
C ASP A 523 28.62 2.74 7.56
N SER A 524 27.87 2.75 8.67
CA SER A 524 27.59 1.56 9.48
C SER A 524 26.64 0.60 8.78
N GLU A 525 26.99 -0.70 8.77
CA GLU A 525 26.14 -1.77 8.25
C GLU A 525 24.75 -1.77 8.88
N LYS A 526 24.67 -1.60 10.21
CA LYS A 526 23.41 -1.54 10.95
C LYS A 526 22.47 -0.44 10.43
N ILE A 527 23.01 0.75 10.11
CA ILE A 527 22.20 1.87 9.61
C ILE A 527 21.77 1.64 8.15
N ARG A 528 22.65 1.05 7.34
CA ARG A 528 22.33 0.68 5.95
C ARG A 528 21.21 -0.37 5.90
N GLU A 529 21.28 -1.40 6.74
CA GLU A 529 20.23 -2.40 6.87
C GLU A 529 18.89 -1.79 7.29
N GLU A 530 18.91 -0.79 8.18
CA GLU A 530 17.71 -0.07 8.61
C GLU A 530 17.10 0.78 7.48
N ILE A 531 17.93 1.43 6.64
CA ILE A 531 17.45 2.11 5.42
C ILE A 531 16.81 1.10 4.46
N GLU A 532 17.51 0.00 4.20
CA GLU A 532 17.11 -1.04 3.25
C GLU A 532 15.93 -1.89 3.75
N ARG A 533 15.55 -1.76 5.03
CA ARG A 533 14.35 -2.36 5.61
C ARG A 533 13.06 -1.83 4.99
N CYS A 534 13.08 -0.65 4.37
CA CYS A 534 11.93 -0.14 3.64
C CYS A 534 11.77 -0.88 2.30
N HIS A 535 10.66 -1.62 2.14
CA HIS A 535 10.23 -2.24 0.87
C HIS A 535 9.24 -1.38 0.06
N ALA A 536 9.08 -0.10 0.41
CA ALA A 536 8.30 0.90 -0.32
C ALA A 536 6.80 0.59 -0.61
N CYS A 537 6.16 -0.31 0.16
CA CYS A 537 4.75 -0.71 -0.05
C CYS A 537 3.72 0.42 -0.03
N GLY A 538 4.00 1.55 0.63
CA GLY A 538 3.11 2.72 0.64
C GLY A 538 2.17 2.83 1.84
N LEU A 539 2.07 1.82 2.73
CA LEU A 539 1.24 1.89 3.96
C LEU A 539 1.49 3.18 4.74
N CYS A 540 2.75 3.61 4.81
CA CYS A 540 3.16 4.83 5.50
C CYS A 540 2.46 6.12 5.02
N ARG A 541 1.74 6.09 3.89
CA ARG A 541 0.96 7.22 3.39
C ARG A 541 -0.33 7.45 4.18
N THR A 542 -0.95 6.39 4.71
CA THR A 542 -2.21 6.49 5.45
C THR A 542 -2.03 6.43 6.97
N VAL A 543 -0.88 5.94 7.45
CA VAL A 543 -0.56 5.87 8.89
C VAL A 543 0.38 6.98 9.38
N CYS A 544 1.10 7.66 8.48
CA CYS A 544 1.92 8.80 8.88
C CYS A 544 1.03 10.05 9.04
N PRO A 545 0.94 10.68 10.22
CA PRO A 545 0.06 11.82 10.44
C PRO A 545 0.41 13.01 9.53
N ILE A 546 1.67 13.16 9.13
CA ILE A 546 2.08 14.22 8.22
C ILE A 546 1.63 13.93 6.80
N ASN A 547 1.74 12.68 6.32
CA ASN A 547 1.31 12.35 4.96
C ASN A 547 -0.22 12.43 4.82
N VAL A 548 -0.97 12.01 5.85
CA VAL A 548 -2.45 12.13 5.88
C VAL A 548 -2.89 13.59 5.75
N ASN A 549 -2.21 14.51 6.42
CA ASN A 549 -2.55 15.94 6.38
C ASN A 549 -1.89 16.70 5.20
N LEU A 550 -0.81 16.16 4.65
CA LEU A 550 -0.07 16.68 3.50
C LEU A 550 0.19 15.52 2.53
N PRO A 551 -0.80 15.17 1.68
CA PRO A 551 -0.75 13.98 0.82
C PRO A 551 0.21 14.19 -0.36
N GLN A 552 1.50 14.24 -0.04
CA GLN A 552 2.61 14.40 -0.96
C GLN A 552 3.59 13.26 -0.74
N GLU A 553 4.09 12.66 -1.82
CA GLU A 553 4.98 11.51 -1.72
C GLU A 553 6.26 11.83 -0.91
N LEU A 554 6.85 13.01 -1.11
CA LEU A 554 8.02 13.52 -0.35
C LEU A 554 7.80 13.56 1.18
N ALA A 555 6.56 13.79 1.61
CA ALA A 555 6.21 13.80 3.03
C ALA A 555 6.20 12.39 3.63
N SER A 556 6.08 11.34 2.81
CA SER A 556 5.98 9.97 3.29
C SER A 556 7.29 9.48 3.94
N PRO A 557 7.20 8.56 4.91
CA PRO A 557 8.37 7.84 5.41
C PRO A 557 9.14 7.07 4.31
N ARG A 558 8.45 6.41 3.37
CA ARG A 558 9.14 5.65 2.32
C ARG A 558 9.98 6.53 1.39
N ALA A 559 9.53 7.75 1.09
CA ALA A 559 10.32 8.69 0.31
C ALA A 559 11.62 9.07 1.03
N LYS A 560 11.59 9.29 2.35
CA LYS A 560 12.79 9.61 3.13
C LYS A 560 13.78 8.44 3.15
N ALA A 561 13.28 7.21 3.31
CA ALA A 561 14.11 6.01 3.18
C ALA A 561 14.71 5.89 1.76
N ALA A 562 13.93 6.18 0.70
CA ALA A 562 14.40 6.16 -0.68
C ALA A 562 15.51 7.19 -0.93
N ILE A 563 15.36 8.42 -0.44
CA ILE A 563 16.40 9.47 -0.54
C ILE A 563 17.69 9.01 0.13
N LEU A 564 17.61 8.54 1.38
CA LEU A 564 18.79 8.09 2.12
C LEU A 564 19.45 6.90 1.42
N LYS A 565 18.66 5.94 0.91
CA LYS A 565 19.15 4.81 0.11
C LYS A 565 19.94 5.32 -1.10
N ALA A 566 19.37 6.23 -1.87
CA ALA A 566 19.99 6.78 -3.07
C ALA A 566 21.33 7.47 -2.78
N ILE A 567 21.42 8.17 -1.65
CA ILE A 567 22.66 8.84 -1.22
C ILE A 567 23.72 7.78 -0.86
N ILE A 568 23.38 6.76 -0.06
CA ILE A 568 24.35 5.75 0.36
C ILE A 568 24.79 4.84 -0.80
N THR A 569 23.96 4.66 -1.83
CA THR A 569 24.31 3.89 -3.04
C THR A 569 24.96 4.74 -4.13
N GLY A 570 25.11 6.05 -3.93
CA GLY A 570 25.76 6.96 -4.88
C GLY A 570 24.89 7.35 -6.09
N GLU A 571 23.60 7.02 -6.08
CA GLU A 571 22.65 7.44 -7.10
C GLU A 571 22.22 8.90 -6.95
N LEU A 572 22.36 9.43 -5.74
CA LEU A 572 22.30 10.86 -5.42
C LEU A 572 23.64 11.27 -4.80
N ASP A 573 24.03 12.54 -5.00
CA ASP A 573 25.29 13.06 -4.45
C ASP A 573 25.26 13.00 -2.91
N LYS A 574 26.28 12.39 -2.30
CA LYS A 574 26.42 12.31 -0.83
C LYS A 574 26.49 13.66 -0.13
N LYS A 575 26.83 14.74 -0.84
CA LYS A 575 26.78 16.12 -0.32
C LYS A 575 25.37 16.51 0.12
N LEU A 576 24.35 15.89 -0.46
CA LEU A 576 22.95 16.14 -0.11
C LEU A 576 22.62 15.82 1.36
N LEU A 577 23.40 14.97 2.06
CA LEU A 577 23.24 14.78 3.52
C LEU A 577 23.43 16.07 4.33
N ARG A 578 24.17 17.03 3.77
CA ARG A 578 24.46 18.34 4.40
C ARG A 578 23.69 19.49 3.74
N ASP A 579 22.88 19.20 2.72
CA ASP A 579 22.22 20.23 1.92
C ASP A 579 20.89 20.67 2.58
N PRO A 580 20.61 21.99 2.65
CA PRO A 580 19.35 22.50 3.19
C PRO A 580 18.09 21.91 2.52
N SER A 581 18.12 21.60 1.22
CA SER A 581 16.97 21.05 0.50
C SER A 581 16.55 19.67 1.04
N ILE A 582 17.50 18.82 1.42
CA ILE A 582 17.18 17.53 2.06
C ILE A 582 16.71 17.76 3.49
N LYS A 583 17.33 18.69 4.22
CA LYS A 583 16.91 19.05 5.57
C LYS A 583 15.43 19.48 5.61
N GLU A 584 14.96 20.27 4.65
CA GLU A 584 13.55 20.66 4.51
C GLU A 584 12.61 19.46 4.35
N ILE A 585 12.98 18.48 3.52
CA ILE A 585 12.19 17.24 3.34
C ILE A 585 12.16 16.43 4.64
N LEU A 586 13.30 16.31 5.33
CA LEU A 586 13.41 15.60 6.60
C LEU A 586 12.67 16.31 7.74
N ASP A 587 12.54 17.64 7.70
CA ASP A 587 11.79 18.44 8.66
C ASP A 587 10.27 18.21 8.61
N LEU A 588 9.77 17.57 7.55
CA LEU A 588 8.42 17.01 7.53
C LEU A 588 8.25 15.82 8.49
N CYS A 589 9.34 15.21 9.00
CA CYS A 589 9.24 14.18 10.03
C CYS A 589 9.12 14.81 11.43
N ILE A 590 7.96 14.64 12.07
CA ILE A 590 7.71 15.06 13.46
C ILE A 590 8.12 14.02 14.51
N ASN A 591 8.88 12.99 14.11
CA ASN A 591 9.38 11.94 15.01
C ASN A 591 8.29 11.19 15.83
N CYS A 592 7.07 11.07 15.29
CA CYS A 592 5.95 10.35 15.95
C CYS A 592 6.16 8.84 16.10
N LYS A 593 7.16 8.26 15.42
CA LYS A 593 7.47 6.82 15.39
C LYS A 593 6.38 5.91 14.82
N SER A 594 5.30 6.42 14.21
CA SER A 594 4.30 5.59 13.52
C SER A 594 4.94 4.68 12.47
N CYS A 595 5.98 5.14 11.76
CA CYS A 595 6.70 4.29 10.81
C CYS A 595 7.37 3.08 11.47
N ARG A 596 7.75 3.12 12.75
CA ARG A 596 8.35 1.98 13.44
C ARG A 596 7.29 1.00 13.94
N VAL A 597 6.15 1.53 14.39
CA VAL A 597 5.06 0.74 15.01
C VAL A 597 4.19 0.09 13.93
N GLU A 598 3.73 0.88 12.97
CA GLU A 598 2.76 0.48 11.94
C GLU A 598 3.42 -0.19 10.74
N CYS A 599 4.71 0.05 10.48
CA CYS A 599 5.34 -0.50 9.29
C CYS A 599 5.42 -2.03 9.37
N PRO A 600 5.07 -2.73 8.28
CA PRO A 600 5.16 -4.18 8.18
C PRO A 600 6.57 -4.67 8.55
N THR A 601 7.61 -4.05 7.99
CA THR A 601 9.01 -4.41 8.23
C THR A 601 9.58 -3.85 9.54
N GLY A 602 8.85 -2.98 10.25
CA GLY A 602 9.31 -2.32 11.47
C GLY A 602 10.41 -1.26 11.26
N ALA A 603 10.45 -0.62 10.09
CA ALA A 603 11.47 0.38 9.74
C ALA A 603 11.36 1.68 10.57
N ASP A 604 12.41 2.05 11.31
CA ASP A 604 12.49 3.31 12.06
C ASP A 604 12.99 4.47 11.20
N VAL A 605 12.21 4.84 10.19
CA VAL A 605 12.48 6.01 9.34
C VAL A 605 12.62 7.29 10.16
N SER A 606 11.86 7.42 11.25
CA SER A 606 11.96 8.58 12.13
C SER A 606 13.36 8.68 12.77
N GLY A 607 13.93 7.55 13.21
CA GLY A 607 15.31 7.48 13.70
C GLY A 607 16.32 7.84 12.62
N LEU A 608 16.15 7.32 11.39
CA LEU A 608 16.99 7.69 10.25
C LEU A 608 16.94 9.20 9.93
N CYS A 609 15.77 9.82 10.07
CA CYS A 609 15.63 11.27 9.90
C CYS A 609 16.41 12.04 10.96
N VAL A 610 16.34 11.63 12.23
CA VAL A 610 17.10 12.26 13.32
C VAL A 610 18.61 12.18 13.04
N LEU A 611 19.13 10.99 12.69
CA LEU A 611 20.54 10.80 12.36
C LEU A 611 21.00 11.63 11.16
N SER A 612 20.14 11.79 10.15
CA SER A 612 20.47 12.63 9.00
C SER A 612 20.43 14.12 9.34
N LYS A 613 19.50 14.56 10.20
CA LYS A 613 19.45 15.95 10.66
C LYS A 613 20.62 16.30 11.57
N GLU A 614 21.11 15.36 12.37
CA GLU A 614 22.31 15.53 13.19
C GLU A 614 23.52 15.90 12.33
N ILE A 615 23.70 15.26 11.16
CA ILE A 615 24.78 15.60 10.22
C ILE A 615 24.66 17.06 9.76
N TYR A 616 23.44 17.50 9.45
CA TYR A 616 23.19 18.88 9.07
C TYR A 616 23.49 19.85 10.22
N VAL A 617 23.03 19.56 11.44
CA VAL A 617 23.25 20.42 12.62
C VAL A 617 24.73 20.51 12.96
N LYS A 618 25.52 19.44 12.80
CA LYS A 618 26.98 19.49 13.01
C LYS A 618 27.71 20.37 11.99
N GLU A 619 27.16 20.51 10.79
CA GLU A 619 27.73 21.34 9.72
C GLU A 619 27.31 22.81 9.87
N TRP A 620 26.03 23.07 10.09
CA TRP A 620 25.42 24.41 10.00
C TRP A 620 25.01 25.02 11.34
N GLY A 621 25.06 24.24 12.42
CA GLY A 621 24.47 24.60 13.71
C GLY A 621 22.94 24.49 13.72
N VAL A 622 22.36 24.77 14.88
CA VAL A 622 20.90 24.81 15.06
C VAL A 622 20.36 26.17 14.59
N PRO A 623 19.39 26.22 13.66
CA PRO A 623 18.74 27.47 13.26
C PRO A 623 18.12 28.19 14.46
N LEU A 624 18.14 29.53 14.47
CA LEU A 624 17.63 30.34 15.60
C LEU A 624 16.21 29.95 16.03
N SER A 625 15.31 29.71 15.08
CA SER A 625 13.93 29.29 15.35
C SER A 625 13.87 27.94 16.05
N GLN A 626 14.73 26.98 15.70
CA GLN A 626 14.84 25.69 16.35
C GLN A 626 15.50 25.81 17.72
N ALA A 627 16.56 26.60 17.84
CA ALA A 627 17.24 26.86 19.11
C ALA A 627 16.30 27.44 20.18
N LEU A 628 15.36 28.30 19.79
CA LEU A 628 14.30 28.79 20.68
C LEU A 628 13.38 27.66 21.12
N LEU A 629 12.88 26.85 20.20
CA LEU A 629 11.97 25.74 20.50
C LEU A 629 12.63 24.64 21.34
N GLU A 630 13.94 24.42 21.19
CA GLU A 630 14.73 23.51 22.02
C GLU A 630 14.78 23.95 23.49
N ASN A 631 14.79 25.26 23.71
CA ASN A 631 14.80 25.87 25.03
C ASN A 631 13.39 26.12 25.58
N MET A 632 12.44 25.23 25.27
CA MET A 632 11.02 25.38 25.63
C MET A 632 10.79 25.56 27.14
N ARG A 633 11.64 24.97 27.99
CA ARG A 633 11.53 25.14 29.44
C ARG A 633 11.79 26.58 29.86
N PHE A 634 12.85 27.19 29.33
CA PHE A 634 13.20 28.58 29.62
C PHE A 634 12.13 29.54 29.08
N LEU A 635 11.68 29.31 27.84
CA LEU A 635 10.58 30.08 27.26
C LEU A 635 9.28 29.92 28.05
N GLY A 636 8.96 28.70 28.46
CA GLY A 636 7.77 28.36 29.25
C GLY A 636 7.78 29.00 30.63
N SER A 637 8.91 28.98 31.35
CA SER A 637 9.01 29.61 32.67
C SER A 637 8.92 31.13 32.59
N ALA A 638 9.64 31.75 31.65
CA ALA A 638 9.60 33.20 31.45
C ALA A 638 8.19 33.67 31.02
N SER A 639 7.53 32.90 30.14
CA SER A 639 6.18 33.23 29.69
C SER A 639 5.12 33.02 30.76
N ALA A 640 5.28 32.06 31.67
CA ALA A 640 4.36 31.88 32.80
C ALA A 640 4.45 33.04 33.82
N GLU A 641 5.63 33.61 34.04
CA GLU A 641 5.83 34.77 34.92
C GLU A 641 5.28 36.07 34.32
N ALA A 642 5.29 36.19 32.99
CA ALA A 642 4.82 37.36 32.24
C ALA A 642 3.54 37.09 31.42
N ALA A 643 2.71 36.13 31.83
CA ALA A 643 1.66 35.55 30.98
C ALA A 643 0.69 36.57 30.37
N TYR A 644 0.29 37.60 31.12
CA TYR A 644 -0.60 38.66 30.63
C TYR A 644 0.04 39.52 29.52
N LEU A 645 1.34 39.82 29.64
CA LEU A 645 2.08 40.53 28.60
C LEU A 645 2.29 39.65 27.38
N VAL A 646 2.63 38.37 27.60
CA VAL A 646 2.82 37.40 26.51
C VAL A 646 1.52 37.17 25.73
N ASP A 647 0.37 37.03 26.40
CA ASP A 647 -0.93 36.90 25.72
C ASP A 647 -1.26 38.14 24.88
N LEU A 648 -0.99 39.35 25.42
CA LEU A 648 -1.17 40.61 24.68
C LEU A 648 -0.30 40.67 23.42
N PHE A 649 0.99 40.32 23.53
CA PHE A 649 1.89 40.29 22.37
C PHE A 649 1.48 39.22 21.35
N MET A 650 1.14 38.00 21.80
CA MET A 650 0.71 36.93 20.90
C MET A 650 -0.61 37.25 20.18
N CYS A 651 -1.46 38.10 20.77
CA CYS A 651 -2.68 38.60 20.15
C CYS A 651 -2.42 39.72 19.11
N SER A 652 -1.25 40.38 19.11
CA SER A 652 -0.90 41.45 18.16
C SER A 652 -0.56 40.92 16.77
N ALA A 653 -1.23 41.46 15.75
CA ALA A 653 -0.95 41.13 14.35
C ALA A 653 0.46 41.54 13.92
N LEU A 654 0.97 42.67 14.43
CA LEU A 654 2.34 43.13 14.18
C LEU A 654 3.35 42.14 14.76
N PHE A 655 3.16 41.74 16.01
CA PHE A 655 4.05 40.76 16.65
C PHE A 655 4.05 39.42 15.92
N ARG A 656 2.87 38.89 15.53
CA ARG A 656 2.78 37.67 14.72
C ARG A 656 3.46 37.82 13.36
N HIS A 657 3.40 39.00 12.74
CA HIS A 657 4.12 39.25 11.49
C HIS A 657 5.64 39.27 11.69
N LEU A 658 6.14 39.91 12.73
CA LEU A 658 7.57 39.91 13.08
C LEU A 658 8.05 38.49 13.41
N MET A 659 7.28 37.72 14.19
CA MET A 659 7.55 36.30 14.46
C MET A 659 7.68 35.47 13.17
N GLN A 660 6.81 35.70 12.19
CA GLN A 660 6.91 35.02 10.90
C GLN A 660 8.18 35.42 10.15
N LEU A 661 8.52 36.71 10.12
CA LEU A 661 9.70 37.21 9.41
C LEU A 661 11.02 36.75 10.03
N PHE A 662 11.13 36.77 11.36
CA PHE A 662 12.39 36.50 12.06
C PHE A 662 12.53 35.07 12.55
N LEU A 663 11.43 34.42 12.95
CA LEU A 663 11.44 33.10 13.58
C LEU A 663 10.75 32.02 12.73
N GLY A 664 10.19 32.38 11.57
CA GLY A 664 9.54 31.43 10.66
C GLY A 664 8.22 30.85 11.18
N VAL A 665 7.65 31.41 12.26
CA VAL A 665 6.37 30.95 12.82
C VAL A 665 5.23 31.59 12.03
N ASP A 666 4.46 30.78 11.30
CA ASP A 666 3.36 31.27 10.44
C ASP A 666 2.34 32.10 11.25
N LYS A 667 2.10 33.35 10.83
CA LYS A 667 1.25 34.32 11.54
C LYS A 667 -0.22 33.88 11.68
N ARG A 668 -0.66 32.87 10.91
CA ARG A 668 -2.02 32.30 10.96
C ARG A 668 -2.18 31.28 12.08
N ARG A 669 -1.08 30.82 12.69
CA ARG A 669 -1.12 29.83 13.77
C ARG A 669 -1.55 30.47 15.08
N ALA A 670 -2.44 29.79 15.78
CA ALA A 670 -2.74 30.09 17.17
C ALA A 670 -1.53 29.65 18.02
N LEU A 671 -0.96 30.58 18.78
CA LEU A 671 0.10 30.27 19.74
C LEU A 671 -0.52 29.81 21.07
N PRO A 672 0.09 28.84 21.75
CA PRO A 672 -0.44 28.35 23.01
C PRO A 672 -0.37 29.42 24.10
N LYS A 673 -1.42 29.51 24.92
CA LYS A 673 -1.46 30.45 26.05
C LYS A 673 -0.67 29.89 27.23
N PRO A 674 0.16 30.70 27.91
CA PRO A 674 0.88 30.24 29.09
C PRO A 674 -0.10 29.86 30.21
N SER A 675 0.17 28.75 30.89
CA SER A 675 -0.58 28.30 32.07
C SER A 675 -0.13 29.09 33.30
N VAL A 676 -1.09 29.66 34.02
CA VAL A 676 -0.86 30.41 35.25
C VAL A 676 -1.74 29.84 36.37
N PRO A 677 -1.17 29.17 37.38
CA PRO A 677 0.25 28.80 37.51
C PRO A 677 0.67 27.66 36.56
N PRO A 678 1.99 27.45 36.35
CA PRO A 678 2.50 26.22 35.73
C PRO A 678 2.01 24.97 36.47
N PHE A 679 1.85 23.86 35.75
CA PHE A 679 1.31 22.62 36.30
C PHE A 679 2.14 22.09 37.49
N GLU A 680 3.46 22.21 37.46
CA GLU A 680 4.36 21.77 38.54
C GLU A 680 4.10 22.49 39.87
N LYS A 681 3.55 23.72 39.81
CA LYS A 681 3.20 24.52 40.99
C LYS A 681 1.75 24.30 41.43
N ARG A 682 1.02 23.41 40.77
CA ARG A 682 -0.38 23.11 41.10
C ARG A 682 -0.45 22.36 42.43
N LYS A 683 -1.38 22.78 43.27
CA LYS A 683 -1.68 22.08 44.52
C LYS A 683 -2.40 20.76 44.21
N LEU A 684 -1.82 19.65 44.66
CA LEU A 684 -2.46 18.33 44.64
C LEU A 684 -3.48 18.22 45.79
N SER A 685 -4.47 17.35 45.65
CA SER A 685 -5.49 17.15 46.71
C SER A 685 -4.94 16.63 48.03
N GLY A 686 -3.74 16.03 48.03
CA GLY A 686 -3.10 15.48 49.23
C GLY A 686 -3.80 14.24 49.81
N LYS A 687 -4.77 13.65 49.07
CA LYS A 687 -5.44 12.43 49.50
C LYS A 687 -4.48 11.24 49.40
N SER A 688 -4.33 10.53 50.51
CA SER A 688 -3.64 9.23 50.54
C SER A 688 -4.55 8.20 49.85
N GLY A 689 -4.20 7.85 48.61
CA GLY A 689 -4.92 6.85 47.83
C GLY A 689 -4.39 5.44 48.10
N ARG A 690 -5.20 4.40 47.83
CA ARG A 690 -4.76 3.00 47.92
C ARG A 690 -3.59 2.64 47.00
N ARG A 691 -3.38 3.41 45.93
CA ARG A 691 -2.32 3.22 44.93
C ARG A 691 -1.58 4.52 44.71
N LYS A 692 -0.30 4.44 44.31
CA LYS A 692 0.54 5.60 43.97
C LYS A 692 0.93 5.58 42.51
N ALA A 693 0.93 6.73 41.85
CA ALA A 693 1.41 6.89 40.48
C ALA A 693 2.32 8.10 40.35
N ALA A 694 3.48 7.94 39.71
CA ALA A 694 4.34 9.06 39.32
C ALA A 694 3.90 9.59 37.95
N TYR A 695 3.57 10.88 37.85
CA TYR A 695 3.09 11.48 36.60
C TYR A 695 4.15 12.38 35.94
N PHE A 696 4.60 11.97 34.75
CA PHE A 696 5.53 12.72 33.89
C PHE A 696 4.75 13.50 32.84
N TYR A 697 4.46 14.77 33.11
CA TYR A 697 3.55 15.62 32.34
C TYR A 697 4.22 16.35 31.16
N GLY A 698 5.54 16.46 31.13
CA GLY A 698 6.28 17.13 30.05
C GLY A 698 6.09 18.65 29.99
N CYS A 699 6.92 19.32 29.18
CA CYS A 699 6.97 20.79 29.12
C CYS A 699 5.68 21.45 28.63
N TYR A 700 4.99 20.82 27.68
CA TYR A 700 3.76 21.40 27.11
C TYR A 700 2.63 21.46 28.15
N VAL A 701 2.35 20.36 28.85
CA VAL A 701 1.38 20.35 29.94
C VAL A 701 1.80 21.31 31.05
N ASN A 702 3.10 21.38 31.37
CA ASN A 702 3.56 22.27 32.43
C ASN A 702 3.25 23.74 32.17
N PHE A 703 3.58 24.22 30.98
CA PHE A 703 3.61 25.64 30.68
C PHE A 703 2.44 26.13 29.83
N PHE A 704 1.70 25.25 29.16
CA PHE A 704 0.71 25.66 28.15
C PHE A 704 -0.63 24.91 28.23
N ASN A 705 -0.69 23.78 28.93
CA ASN A 705 -1.90 22.95 28.99
C ASN A 705 -2.20 22.43 30.40
N ALA A 706 -1.86 23.21 31.44
CA ALA A 706 -2.02 22.77 32.82
C ALA A 706 -3.49 22.49 33.18
N GLU A 707 -4.43 23.29 32.66
CA GLU A 707 -5.87 23.13 32.90
C GLU A 707 -6.57 22.13 31.96
N GLY A 708 -5.90 21.73 30.87
CA GLY A 708 -6.42 20.73 29.95
C GLY A 708 -6.03 19.33 30.38
N GLU A 709 -5.07 18.74 29.68
CA GLU A 709 -4.59 17.38 29.89
C GLU A 709 -4.08 17.15 31.32
N GLY A 710 -3.30 18.08 31.86
CA GLY A 710 -2.72 17.95 33.20
C GLY A 710 -3.80 17.83 34.29
N ALA A 711 -4.71 18.79 34.36
CA ALA A 711 -5.80 18.80 35.33
C ALA A 711 -6.75 17.61 35.15
N ALA A 712 -7.07 17.26 33.90
CA ALA A 712 -7.93 16.12 33.59
C ALA A 712 -7.31 14.81 34.09
N MET A 713 -6.01 14.61 33.88
CA MET A 713 -5.29 13.43 34.35
C MET A 713 -5.32 13.33 35.89
N LEU A 714 -5.06 14.43 36.60
CA LEU A 714 -5.15 14.44 38.07
C LEU A 714 -6.57 14.09 38.54
N LYS A 715 -7.60 14.72 37.95
CA LYS A 715 -9.00 14.44 38.31
C LYS A 715 -9.37 12.97 38.13
N VAL A 716 -8.93 12.35 37.04
CA VAL A 716 -9.19 10.92 36.77
C VAL A 716 -8.47 10.04 37.79
N LEU A 717 -7.19 10.28 38.06
CA LEU A 717 -6.41 9.49 39.01
C LEU A 717 -6.94 9.62 40.44
N GLU A 718 -7.20 10.85 40.89
CA GLU A 718 -7.72 11.13 42.24
C GLU A 718 -9.13 10.54 42.43
N LYS A 719 -9.99 10.58 41.40
CA LYS A 719 -11.32 9.93 41.44
C LYS A 719 -11.22 8.41 41.57
N ASN A 720 -10.12 7.81 41.11
CA ASN A 720 -9.85 6.38 41.18
C ASN A 720 -8.96 5.96 42.37
N ASP A 721 -8.88 6.83 43.39
CA ASP A 721 -8.13 6.59 44.62
C ASP A 721 -6.64 6.32 44.39
N VAL A 722 -6.07 7.02 43.40
CA VAL A 722 -4.63 7.02 43.10
C VAL A 722 -4.00 8.32 43.60
N GLU A 723 -3.09 8.20 44.55
CA GLU A 723 -2.20 9.28 44.98
C GLU A 723 -1.22 9.59 43.83
N VAL A 724 -1.26 10.83 43.34
CA VAL A 724 -0.36 11.27 42.27
C VAL A 724 0.87 11.93 42.87
N ILE A 725 2.04 11.48 42.46
CA ILE A 725 3.32 12.10 42.77
C ILE A 725 3.79 12.82 41.51
N LEU A 726 4.13 14.11 41.65
CA LEU A 726 4.76 14.88 40.58
C LEU A 726 6.28 14.87 40.82
N PRO A 727 7.03 13.94 40.19
CA PRO A 727 8.48 13.93 40.33
C PRO A 727 9.09 15.19 39.71
N ASN A 728 10.23 15.60 40.28
CA ASN A 728 11.10 16.58 39.65
C ASN A 728 11.53 16.04 38.29
N GLN A 729 11.25 16.80 37.23
CA GLN A 729 11.51 16.38 35.86
C GLN A 729 12.12 17.49 35.01
N ARG A 730 12.79 17.09 33.93
CA ARG A 730 13.31 17.98 32.89
C ARG A 730 12.40 17.92 31.67
N CYS A 731 12.66 18.77 30.68
CA CYS A 731 12.02 18.61 29.38
C CYS A 731 12.42 17.28 28.76
N CYS A 732 11.53 16.67 27.99
CA CYS A 732 11.74 15.35 27.38
C CYS A 732 12.81 15.34 26.27
N GLY A 733 13.37 16.49 25.89
CA GLY A 733 14.37 16.60 24.81
C GLY A 733 13.83 16.40 23.40
N ILE A 734 12.52 16.11 23.25
CA ILE A 734 11.90 15.87 21.93
C ILE A 734 12.12 17.02 20.93
N PRO A 735 12.03 18.31 21.31
CA PRO A 735 12.36 19.39 20.38
C PRO A 735 13.78 19.29 19.80
N SER A 736 14.78 19.06 20.65
CA SER A 736 16.20 18.91 20.25
C SER A 736 16.43 17.64 19.43
N ILE A 737 15.84 16.52 19.83
CA ILE A 737 15.91 15.27 19.05
C ILE A 737 15.28 15.48 17.66
N SER A 738 14.17 16.22 17.57
CA SER A 738 13.45 16.43 16.31
C SER A 738 14.15 17.39 15.34
N SER A 739 14.94 18.33 15.86
CA SER A 739 15.80 19.21 15.06
C SER A 739 17.10 18.52 14.62
N GLY A 740 17.48 17.41 15.27
CA GLY A 740 18.75 16.72 15.07
C GLY A 740 19.84 17.16 16.04
N ASN A 741 19.53 18.02 17.03
CA ASN A 741 20.43 18.37 18.11
C ASN A 741 20.35 17.31 19.22
N VAL A 742 21.16 16.25 19.09
CA VAL A 742 21.12 15.06 19.97
C VAL A 742 22.23 15.05 21.03
N ASP A 743 23.12 16.05 21.02
CA ASP A 743 24.25 16.17 21.93
C ASP A 743 23.87 16.84 23.27
#